data_AF-A0A1I0ZWK1-F1
#
_entry.id   AF-A0A1I0ZWK1-F1
#
_cell.length_a   1.000
_cell.length_b   1.000
_cell.length_c   1.000
_cell.angle_alpha   90.00
_cell.angle_beta   90.00
_cell.angle_gamma   90.00
#
_symmetry.space_group_name_H-M   'P 1'
#
loop_
_entity.id
_entity.type
_entity.pdbx_description
1 polymer ?
#
loop_
_entity_poly.entity_id
_entity_poly.type
_entity_poly.pdbx_seq_one_letter_code
_entity_poly.pdbx_strand_id
1 'polypeptide(L)'
;MAGSTNSLDLPEPTNLSARSEGDSVVISWEEIQSAYLTGYNIFVDGELQNAEPVKATEYALSGLEREKTYKVKVSAVYQSQQEEGIDVSLAIAPVVIKGVQAVGGPSSVAIHWEAVSSVQLQGYNVYVNGQLANTKPIQNTEFNVAGLNYGIAYSFEVKAIDRTGKTIASSGTVPGTPSHYLVELPRWNIHNDGTDAAGTTDGLNRMLAWASGERVQAIYVPAGTYLISKDKQIILAANILWELAQNAIVQKETNGKESYKTLLIGYGADNVTIKGGAYKGDRDTHDFSGKDSPSSPGTHEGGYGIVIEGAQNVTIQGVKATQFTGDGLFIGGAAQMGSDLYAANFESGGLNAAGAPVVDINKIRTIKMYSLTKSQFVDQGYFELSNWRNASSFEIFFYDKNQVYISKTAAKVRVRIDIPKGAAQMRIVINQPSAANVYGEYWQRLQAGNTVVRDSEFAFNRRQGITIGGGDRTLIENNRIHDINGTAPMSGIDVEGGFGENGFWNSNITIRGNEFWNNARYDVILYDGRGAVIDNNHLSSKGAIGLAVSASFAGDTVAKNNHFDGTRILAYHDVQLLNNKMNDSYINVTGPNMIIDGLDIVNGTLNTSAAANGDIAASNISITIADDTKEGGLSVYGTGATIFRNVKISGPSKLRSFVGGSTAANTFDRLQVVNYNSTYGLSLPAGTYTDCSFEASEGGQMGAIGISLPAKYVFDRAKFKTNSTSGSVGIVVQRAGADVTIRNSQFEVLGDSQPVSVQTADRFVFENNVVNAMNMQRKSLELVRINDYWDRSKPFDVLASRIEGNVINANIAVIGIQTAYAGIGAPPYTIRNNTLNKAVLSLKANDIVSGNFVNP
;
A
#
# COMPACT_ATOMS: atom_id res chain seq x y z
N MET A 1 -63.84 68.22 49.41
CA MET A 1 -62.67 67.93 50.27
C MET A 1 -63.10 66.79 51.16
N ALA A 2 -62.63 65.55 51.02
CA ALA A 2 -61.31 64.97 51.26
C ALA A 2 -61.63 63.68 52.06
N GLY A 3 -61.07 62.50 51.84
CA GLY A 3 -60.03 62.07 50.92
C GLY A 3 -60.23 60.61 50.53
N SER A 4 -59.73 60.26 49.35
CA SER A 4 -59.50 58.90 48.93
C SER A 4 -58.41 58.29 49.81
N THR A 5 -58.72 57.21 50.53
CA THR A 5 -57.67 56.32 51.02
C THR A 5 -57.11 55.59 49.81
N ASN A 6 -55.96 56.04 49.31
CA ASN A 6 -55.09 55.21 48.48
C ASN A 6 -54.79 53.95 49.29
N SER A 7 -55.35 52.79 48.92
CA SER A 7 -54.70 51.54 49.29
C SER A 7 -53.33 51.56 48.61
N LEU A 8 -52.27 51.40 49.38
CA LEU A 8 -50.96 51.13 48.80
C LEU A 8 -51.13 49.82 48.02
N ASP A 9 -51.10 49.89 46.69
CA ASP A 9 -51.16 48.71 45.84
C ASP A 9 -49.77 48.06 45.89
N LEU A 10 -49.59 47.14 46.84
CA LEU A 10 -48.33 46.46 47.09
C LEU A 10 -48.23 45.31 46.08
N PRO A 11 -47.20 45.30 45.21
CA PRO A 11 -47.06 44.23 44.23
C PRO A 11 -46.84 42.87 44.92
N GLU A 12 -47.45 41.82 44.38
CA GLU A 12 -47.20 40.43 44.78
C GLU A 12 -46.07 39.81 43.94
N PRO A 13 -45.39 38.78 44.45
CA PRO A 13 -44.44 38.02 43.64
C PRO A 13 -45.12 37.37 42.43
N THR A 14 -44.51 37.46 41.25
CA THR A 14 -45.00 36.88 39.99
C THR A 14 -44.01 35.85 39.44
N ASN A 15 -44.45 35.08 38.43
CA ASN A 15 -43.59 34.16 37.67
C ASN A 15 -42.84 33.10 38.51
N LEU A 16 -43.51 32.60 39.56
CA LEU A 16 -42.97 31.51 40.38
C LEU A 16 -42.77 30.24 39.54
N SER A 17 -41.54 29.73 39.54
CA SER A 17 -41.08 28.54 38.83
C SER A 17 -40.21 27.68 39.75
N ALA A 18 -39.97 26.42 39.37
CA ALA A 18 -39.19 25.50 40.19
C ALA A 18 -38.36 24.55 39.34
N ARG A 19 -37.19 24.18 39.86
CA ARG A 19 -36.30 23.17 39.28
C ARG A 19 -35.74 22.26 40.38
N SER A 20 -35.52 21.00 40.07
CA SER A 20 -34.81 20.08 40.98
C SER A 20 -33.30 20.26 40.87
N GLU A 21 -32.60 20.32 42.01
CA GLU A 21 -31.13 20.44 42.08
C GLU A 21 -30.60 19.61 43.25
N GLY A 22 -29.95 18.48 42.94
CA GLY A 22 -29.53 17.48 43.95
C GLY A 22 -30.72 16.95 44.76
N ASP A 23 -30.60 17.01 46.09
CA ASP A 23 -31.66 16.64 47.04
C ASP A 23 -32.66 17.78 47.34
N SER A 24 -32.49 18.95 46.72
CA SER A 24 -33.33 20.14 46.95
C SER A 24 -34.15 20.50 45.71
N VAL A 25 -35.20 21.29 45.93
CA VAL A 25 -35.97 21.95 44.88
C VAL A 25 -35.78 23.44 45.00
N VAL A 26 -35.16 24.05 43.98
CA VAL A 26 -34.98 25.49 43.95
C VAL A 26 -36.20 26.11 43.30
N ILE A 27 -36.90 26.94 44.06
CA ILE A 27 -37.98 27.79 43.57
C ILE A 27 -37.44 29.17 43.25
N SER A 28 -37.96 29.82 42.22
CA SER A 28 -37.55 31.17 41.78
C SER A 28 -38.74 31.99 41.31
N TRP A 29 -38.72 33.29 41.59
CA TRP A 29 -39.78 34.24 41.24
C TRP A 29 -39.19 35.54 40.69
N GLU A 30 -40.06 36.41 40.16
CA GLU A 30 -39.65 37.71 39.66
C GLU A 30 -39.41 38.70 40.80
N GLU A 31 -38.38 39.53 40.65
CA GLU A 31 -38.00 40.51 41.66
C GLU A 31 -39.04 41.63 41.77
N ILE A 32 -39.51 41.89 42.98
CA ILE A 32 -40.32 43.06 43.30
C ILE A 32 -39.41 44.28 43.54
N GLN A 33 -39.58 45.31 42.73
CA GLN A 33 -38.89 46.59 42.89
C GLN A 33 -39.71 47.55 43.77
N SER A 34 -39.50 47.51 45.09
CA SER A 34 -40.16 48.40 46.05
C SER A 34 -39.24 48.79 47.20
N ALA A 35 -39.19 50.09 47.53
CA ALA A 35 -38.39 50.61 48.66
C ALA A 35 -38.89 50.15 50.04
N TYR A 36 -40.10 49.57 50.10
CA TYR A 36 -40.73 49.10 51.33
C TYR A 36 -40.56 47.58 51.54
N LEU A 37 -40.04 46.85 50.55
CA LEU A 37 -39.85 45.40 50.61
C LEU A 37 -38.69 45.07 51.56
N THR A 38 -38.95 44.20 52.52
CA THR A 38 -37.97 43.69 53.49
C THR A 38 -37.38 42.34 53.05
N GLY A 39 -38.16 41.53 52.33
CA GLY A 39 -37.76 40.25 51.75
C GLY A 39 -38.97 39.39 51.41
N TYR A 40 -38.76 38.09 51.24
CA TYR A 40 -39.81 37.12 50.93
C TYR A 40 -39.88 36.01 51.98
N ASN A 41 -41.10 35.63 52.36
CA ASN A 41 -41.38 34.43 53.15
C ASN A 41 -41.82 33.31 52.22
N ILE A 42 -41.24 32.13 52.41
CA ILE A 42 -41.50 30.93 51.63
C ILE A 42 -42.25 29.96 52.52
N PHE A 43 -43.43 29.54 52.08
CA PHE A 43 -44.24 28.54 52.77
C PHE A 43 -44.37 27.29 51.92
N VAL A 44 -44.34 26.12 52.56
CA VAL A 44 -44.64 24.82 51.95
C VAL A 44 -45.79 24.21 52.74
N ASP A 45 -46.91 23.94 52.07
CA ASP A 45 -48.17 23.46 52.67
C ASP A 45 -48.64 24.32 53.86
N GLY A 46 -48.31 25.61 53.86
CA GLY A 46 -48.64 26.57 54.92
C GLY A 46 -47.58 26.75 56.01
N GLU A 47 -46.52 25.94 56.02
CA GLU A 47 -45.42 26.03 57.00
C GLU A 47 -44.27 26.90 56.49
N LEU A 48 -43.80 27.85 57.30
CA LEU A 48 -42.72 28.78 56.96
C LEU A 48 -41.36 28.06 56.89
N GLN A 49 -40.63 28.27 55.79
CA GLN A 49 -39.38 27.54 55.49
C GLN A 49 -38.11 28.34 55.77
N ASN A 50 -38.21 29.67 55.91
CA ASN A 50 -37.09 30.57 56.16
C ASN A 50 -37.25 31.26 57.53
N ALA A 51 -36.16 31.36 58.29
CA ALA A 51 -36.18 32.00 59.62
C ALA A 51 -36.30 33.53 59.55
N GLU A 52 -35.72 34.13 58.51
CA GLU A 52 -35.77 35.57 58.21
C GLU A 52 -36.18 35.78 56.74
N PRO A 53 -36.86 36.88 56.39
CA PRO A 53 -37.26 37.15 55.01
C PRO A 53 -36.09 37.09 54.03
N VAL A 54 -36.22 36.26 52.99
CA VAL A 54 -35.18 36.02 51.99
C VAL A 54 -35.06 37.23 51.07
N LYS A 55 -33.85 37.73 50.83
CA LYS A 55 -33.63 38.88 49.92
C LYS A 55 -33.38 38.47 48.46
N ALA A 56 -33.00 37.22 48.24
CA ALA A 56 -32.85 36.66 46.91
C ALA A 56 -34.21 36.37 46.28
N THR A 57 -34.23 36.18 44.96
CA THR A 57 -35.42 35.77 44.18
C THR A 57 -35.45 34.27 43.90
N GLU A 58 -34.63 33.50 44.60
CA GLU A 58 -34.69 32.05 44.61
C GLU A 58 -34.46 31.49 46.02
N TYR A 59 -35.01 30.31 46.27
CA TYR A 59 -34.87 29.59 47.54
C TYR A 59 -34.79 28.08 47.32
N ALA A 60 -33.83 27.42 47.98
CA ALA A 60 -33.67 25.97 47.92
C ALA A 60 -34.49 25.31 49.03
N LEU A 61 -35.56 24.61 48.65
CA LEU A 61 -36.38 23.80 49.53
C LEU A 61 -35.75 22.42 49.72
N SER A 62 -35.37 22.09 50.95
CA SER A 62 -34.84 20.77 51.34
C SER A 62 -35.91 19.93 52.05
N GLY A 63 -35.77 18.60 52.04
CA GLY A 63 -36.63 17.70 52.81
C GLY A 63 -38.00 17.40 52.18
N LEU A 64 -38.23 17.86 50.94
CA LEU A 64 -39.43 17.51 50.18
C LEU A 64 -39.35 16.09 49.60
N GLU A 65 -40.36 15.28 49.90
CA GLU A 65 -40.55 13.97 49.26
C GLU A 65 -40.87 14.13 47.77
N ARG A 66 -40.20 13.34 46.92
CA ARG A 66 -40.44 13.27 45.47
C ARG A 66 -41.80 12.64 45.16
N GLU A 67 -42.35 12.93 43.99
CA GLU A 67 -43.67 12.46 43.51
C GLU A 67 -44.86 12.96 44.34
N LYS A 68 -44.61 13.81 45.34
CA LYS A 68 -45.64 14.53 46.09
C LYS A 68 -45.85 15.93 45.50
N THR A 69 -47.09 16.39 45.54
CA THR A 69 -47.43 17.78 45.23
C THR A 69 -47.47 18.56 46.53
N TYR A 70 -46.77 19.69 46.57
CA TYR A 70 -46.78 20.64 47.68
C TYR A 70 -47.41 21.94 47.21
N LYS A 71 -48.11 22.66 48.08
CA LYS A 71 -48.47 24.05 47.84
C LYS A 71 -47.34 24.93 48.30
N VAL A 72 -46.69 25.61 47.36
CA VAL A 72 -45.62 26.56 47.67
C VAL A 72 -46.18 27.97 47.54
N LYS A 73 -46.04 28.76 48.60
CA LYS A 73 -46.39 30.18 48.61
C LYS A 73 -45.13 31.00 48.78
N VAL A 74 -44.94 32.00 47.92
CA VAL A 74 -43.95 33.06 48.14
C VAL A 74 -44.73 34.33 48.47
N SER A 75 -44.50 34.87 49.67
CA SER A 75 -45.17 36.10 50.15
C SER A 75 -44.15 37.21 50.32
N ALA A 76 -44.45 38.39 49.77
CA ALA A 76 -43.63 39.58 49.97
C ALA A 76 -43.85 40.15 51.37
N VAL A 77 -42.77 40.49 52.07
CA VAL A 77 -42.80 41.06 53.42
C VAL A 77 -42.43 42.53 53.35
N TYR A 78 -43.32 43.41 53.80
CA TYR A 78 -43.12 44.87 53.81
C TYR A 78 -42.95 45.42 55.23
N GLN A 79 -42.35 46.61 55.37
CA GLN A 79 -42.07 47.25 56.68
C GLN A 79 -43.31 47.43 57.60
N SER A 80 -44.54 47.32 57.07
CA SER A 80 -45.81 47.42 57.79
C SER A 80 -46.68 46.15 57.63
N GLN A 81 -46.24 45.02 58.19
CA GLN A 81 -46.94 43.74 58.48
C GLN A 81 -47.95 43.13 57.47
N GLN A 82 -48.10 43.63 56.26
CA GLN A 82 -49.00 43.03 55.26
C GLN A 82 -48.22 42.02 54.40
N GLU A 83 -48.61 40.75 54.51
CA GLU A 83 -48.10 39.66 53.68
C GLU A 83 -49.12 39.36 52.56
N GLU A 84 -48.72 39.59 51.32
CA GLU A 84 -49.48 39.21 50.12
C GLU A 84 -48.59 38.32 49.25
N GLY A 85 -49.18 37.32 48.59
CA GLY A 85 -48.37 36.24 48.03
C GLY A 85 -49.13 35.31 47.11
N ILE A 86 -48.39 34.81 46.12
CA ILE A 86 -48.89 33.90 45.09
C ILE A 86 -48.75 32.46 45.55
N ASP A 87 -49.85 31.70 45.44
CA ASP A 87 -49.86 30.25 45.66
C ASP A 87 -49.64 29.53 44.32
N VAL A 88 -48.68 28.60 44.29
CA VAL A 88 -48.52 27.67 43.17
C VAL A 88 -48.43 26.24 43.71
N SER A 89 -49.23 25.36 43.13
CA SER A 89 -49.08 23.92 43.36
C SER A 89 -47.82 23.43 42.64
N LEU A 90 -46.83 23.00 43.41
CA LEU A 90 -45.55 22.50 42.92
C LEU A 90 -45.50 20.97 43.04
N ALA A 91 -45.51 20.30 41.89
CA ALA A 91 -45.24 18.86 41.82
C ALA A 91 -43.73 18.63 41.75
N ILE A 92 -43.18 17.83 42.68
CA ILE A 92 -41.74 17.52 42.68
C ILE A 92 -41.50 16.33 41.78
N ALA A 93 -40.92 16.59 40.61
CA ALA A 93 -40.61 15.55 39.63
C ALA A 93 -39.60 14.52 40.19
N PRO A 94 -39.73 13.23 39.79
CA PRO A 94 -38.75 12.21 40.13
C PRO A 94 -37.38 12.54 39.54
N VAL A 95 -36.30 12.16 40.23
CA VAL A 95 -34.94 12.31 39.71
C VAL A 95 -34.74 11.29 38.60
N VAL A 96 -34.26 11.75 37.44
CA VAL A 96 -33.95 10.90 36.29
C VAL A 96 -32.46 10.68 36.21
N ILE A 97 -32.03 9.42 36.06
CA ILE A 97 -30.65 9.09 35.75
C ILE A 97 -30.39 9.39 34.27
N LYS A 98 -29.38 10.22 33.99
CA LYS A 98 -29.04 10.68 32.64
C LYS A 98 -27.93 9.85 32.01
N GLY A 99 -27.68 10.08 30.72
CA GLY A 99 -26.56 9.48 29.99
C GLY A 99 -26.59 7.96 29.86
N VAL A 100 -27.77 7.33 30.00
CA VAL A 100 -27.86 5.87 29.99
C VAL A 100 -27.69 5.31 28.59
N GLN A 101 -26.69 4.45 28.41
CA GLN A 101 -26.35 3.80 27.14
C GLN A 101 -26.21 2.29 27.36
N ALA A 102 -26.78 1.50 26.45
CA ALA A 102 -26.68 0.04 26.46
C ALA A 102 -25.96 -0.44 25.18
N VAL A 103 -24.77 -1.01 25.35
CA VAL A 103 -23.90 -1.47 24.25
C VAL A 103 -23.84 -2.99 24.25
N GLY A 104 -24.25 -3.60 23.13
CA GLY A 104 -24.23 -5.05 22.98
C GLY A 104 -22.81 -5.62 22.88
N GLY A 105 -22.55 -6.70 23.61
CA GLY A 105 -21.33 -7.52 23.54
C GLY A 105 -21.63 -9.00 23.28
N PRO A 106 -20.62 -9.88 23.42
CA PRO A 106 -20.78 -11.33 23.29
C PRO A 106 -21.71 -11.89 24.35
N SER A 107 -22.91 -12.31 23.93
CA SER A 107 -23.99 -12.78 24.82
C SER A 107 -24.17 -11.90 26.06
N SER A 108 -24.01 -10.59 25.90
CA SER A 108 -24.00 -9.61 26.98
C SER A 108 -24.40 -8.21 26.51
N VAL A 109 -24.75 -7.34 27.46
CA VAL A 109 -24.97 -5.91 27.24
C VAL A 109 -24.29 -5.14 28.37
N ALA A 110 -23.36 -4.26 28.00
CA ALA A 110 -22.76 -3.30 28.92
C ALA A 110 -23.63 -2.04 28.99
N ILE A 111 -24.12 -1.72 30.18
CA ILE A 111 -24.89 -0.51 30.45
C ILE A 111 -24.02 0.51 31.19
N HIS A 112 -24.01 1.75 30.71
CA HIS A 112 -23.31 2.89 31.30
C HIS A 112 -24.30 4.01 31.61
N TRP A 113 -24.07 4.81 32.64
CA TRP A 113 -24.92 5.94 33.02
C TRP A 113 -24.12 7.08 33.67
N GLU A 114 -24.75 8.25 33.87
CA GLU A 114 -24.16 9.33 34.66
C GLU A 114 -24.43 9.14 36.16
N ALA A 115 -23.46 9.50 37.00
CA ALA A 115 -23.62 9.41 38.46
C ALA A 115 -24.72 10.37 38.98
N VAL A 116 -25.55 9.86 39.87
CA VAL A 116 -26.52 10.65 40.64
C VAL A 116 -25.81 11.31 41.81
N SER A 117 -25.94 12.63 41.94
CA SER A 117 -25.42 13.38 43.09
C SER A 117 -26.50 13.47 44.19
N SER A 118 -26.38 12.63 45.22
CA SER A 118 -27.25 12.63 46.40
C SER A 118 -26.49 12.08 47.61
N VAL A 119 -26.68 12.68 48.78
CA VAL A 119 -26.06 12.17 50.03
C VAL A 119 -26.71 10.87 50.51
N GLN A 120 -27.89 10.55 49.97
CA GLN A 120 -28.66 9.35 50.32
C GLN A 120 -28.25 8.14 49.46
N LEU A 121 -27.52 8.35 48.35
CA LEU A 121 -27.14 7.30 47.42
C LEU A 121 -26.30 6.21 48.10
N GLN A 122 -26.79 4.98 48.07
CA GLN A 122 -26.05 3.78 48.47
C GLN A 122 -25.48 3.02 47.27
N GLY A 123 -26.06 3.18 46.09
CA GLY A 123 -25.60 2.55 44.84
C GLY A 123 -26.71 2.40 43.82
N TYR A 124 -26.48 1.60 42.78
CA TYR A 124 -27.40 1.38 41.67
C TYR A 124 -27.84 -0.08 41.56
N ASN A 125 -29.10 -0.27 41.16
CA ASN A 125 -29.66 -1.53 40.74
C ASN A 125 -29.96 -1.49 39.25
N VAL A 126 -29.57 -2.53 38.53
CA VAL A 126 -29.86 -2.71 37.10
C VAL A 126 -30.94 -3.77 36.96
N TYR A 127 -31.96 -3.46 36.17
CA TYR A 127 -33.07 -4.34 35.86
C TYR A 127 -33.05 -4.72 34.38
N VAL A 128 -33.34 -5.97 34.08
CA VAL A 128 -33.44 -6.53 32.73
C VAL A 128 -34.84 -7.07 32.57
N ASN A 129 -35.62 -6.51 31.64
CA ASN A 129 -37.05 -6.84 31.47
C ASN A 129 -37.84 -6.76 32.80
N GLY A 130 -37.52 -5.76 33.62
CA GLY A 130 -38.14 -5.53 34.93
C GLY A 130 -37.63 -6.43 36.06
N GLN A 131 -36.72 -7.37 35.80
CA GLN A 131 -36.13 -8.25 36.82
C GLN A 131 -34.76 -7.74 37.27
N LEU A 132 -34.49 -7.76 38.58
CA LEU A 132 -33.22 -7.30 39.14
C LEU A 132 -32.06 -8.20 38.69
N ALA A 133 -31.02 -7.60 38.09
CA ALA A 133 -29.88 -8.33 37.52
C ALA A 133 -28.67 -8.41 38.45
N ASN A 134 -28.42 -7.39 39.28
CA ASN A 134 -27.31 -7.36 40.22
C ASN A 134 -27.73 -7.87 41.61
N THR A 135 -26.82 -8.53 42.32
CA THR A 135 -27.08 -9.08 43.67
C THR A 135 -26.77 -8.09 44.81
N LYS A 136 -25.91 -7.10 44.55
CA LYS A 136 -25.58 -6.01 45.48
C LYS A 136 -25.59 -4.67 44.73
N PRO A 137 -25.91 -3.56 45.41
CA PRO A 137 -25.92 -2.24 44.79
C PRO A 137 -24.57 -1.89 44.19
N ILE A 138 -24.56 -1.57 42.89
CA ILE A 138 -23.38 -1.24 42.11
C ILE A 138 -22.89 0.15 42.54
N GLN A 139 -21.58 0.29 42.78
CA GLN A 139 -20.98 1.55 43.21
C GLN A 139 -20.49 2.40 42.02
N ASN A 140 -20.14 1.74 40.91
CA ASN A 140 -19.70 2.38 39.68
C ASN A 140 -20.91 2.79 38.82
N THR A 141 -20.64 3.50 37.72
CA THR A 141 -21.67 3.92 36.76
C THR A 141 -21.70 3.07 35.49
N GLU A 142 -21.30 1.81 35.63
CA GLU A 142 -21.34 0.80 34.58
C GLU A 142 -21.65 -0.59 35.14
N PHE A 143 -22.29 -1.42 34.32
CA PHE A 143 -22.55 -2.82 34.65
C PHE A 143 -22.69 -3.66 33.38
N ASN A 144 -22.05 -4.83 33.34
CA ASN A 144 -22.20 -5.76 32.23
C ASN A 144 -23.15 -6.90 32.60
N VAL A 145 -24.26 -6.99 31.87
CA VAL A 145 -25.22 -8.10 32.00
C VAL A 145 -24.83 -9.20 31.03
N ALA A 146 -24.39 -10.35 31.54
CA ALA A 146 -23.99 -11.51 30.74
C ALA A 146 -25.08 -12.59 30.67
N GLY A 147 -24.87 -13.60 29.81
CA GLY A 147 -25.79 -14.73 29.66
C GLY A 147 -27.05 -14.41 28.84
N LEU A 148 -26.99 -13.36 28.02
CA LEU A 148 -28.10 -12.93 27.18
C LEU A 148 -28.03 -13.61 25.80
N ASN A 149 -29.20 -13.94 25.25
CA ASN A 149 -29.28 -14.56 23.92
C ASN A 149 -29.01 -13.55 22.79
N TYR A 150 -28.17 -13.95 21.82
CA TYR A 150 -27.85 -13.17 20.63
C TYR A 150 -29.09 -12.71 19.86
N GLY A 151 -29.07 -11.47 19.37
CA GLY A 151 -30.13 -10.91 18.52
C GLY A 151 -31.46 -10.62 19.24
N ILE A 152 -31.59 -10.99 20.52
CA ILE A 152 -32.78 -10.69 21.32
C ILE A 152 -32.62 -9.31 21.95
N ALA A 153 -33.59 -8.43 21.72
CA ALA A 153 -33.67 -7.13 22.37
C ALA A 153 -34.15 -7.30 23.82
N TYR A 154 -33.42 -6.71 24.76
CA TYR A 154 -33.76 -6.62 26.17
C TYR A 154 -34.01 -5.16 26.54
N SER A 155 -34.85 -4.94 27.55
CA SER A 155 -35.06 -3.62 28.16
C SER A 155 -34.25 -3.51 29.44
N PHE A 156 -33.47 -2.44 29.57
CA PHE A 156 -32.63 -2.17 30.74
C PHE A 156 -33.11 -0.93 31.47
N GLU A 157 -33.14 -0.98 32.80
CA GLU A 157 -33.46 0.16 33.65
C GLU A 157 -32.45 0.23 34.79
N VAL A 158 -31.93 1.41 35.09
CA VAL A 158 -31.05 1.67 36.23
C VAL A 158 -31.84 2.44 37.28
N LYS A 159 -31.78 1.98 38.53
CA LYS A 159 -32.36 2.67 39.70
C LYS A 159 -31.29 2.97 40.71
N ALA A 160 -31.15 4.24 41.09
CA ALA A 160 -30.37 4.65 42.24
C ALA A 160 -31.17 4.33 43.51
N ILE A 161 -30.53 3.72 44.50
CA ILE A 161 -31.17 3.35 45.76
C ILE A 161 -30.46 3.99 46.96
N ASP A 162 -31.21 4.22 48.03
CA ASP A 162 -30.68 4.69 49.31
C ASP A 162 -30.25 3.55 50.26
N ARG A 163 -29.81 3.91 51.47
CA ARG A 163 -29.39 2.96 52.52
C ARG A 163 -30.52 2.05 53.02
N THR A 164 -31.76 2.41 52.79
CA THR A 164 -32.96 1.61 53.15
C THR A 164 -33.42 0.71 51.99
N GLY A 165 -32.81 0.85 50.81
CA GLY A 165 -33.18 0.14 49.59
C GLY A 165 -34.29 0.83 48.78
N LYS A 166 -34.72 2.04 49.16
CA LYS A 166 -35.73 2.81 48.44
C LYS A 166 -35.11 3.44 47.19
N THR A 167 -35.84 3.40 46.07
CA THR A 167 -35.44 4.08 44.83
C THR A 167 -35.51 5.60 45.00
N ILE A 168 -34.43 6.29 44.66
CA ILE A 168 -34.31 7.75 44.70
C ILE A 168 -34.17 8.39 43.31
N ALA A 169 -33.76 7.62 42.30
CA ALA A 169 -33.76 8.02 40.89
C ALA A 169 -33.93 6.80 39.96
N SER A 170 -34.51 6.99 38.77
CA SER A 170 -34.61 5.95 37.72
C SER A 170 -34.21 6.50 36.34
N SER A 171 -33.63 5.66 35.48
CA SER A 171 -33.30 6.03 34.09
C SER A 171 -34.48 5.96 33.11
N GLY A 172 -35.58 5.29 33.47
CA GLY A 172 -36.49 4.73 32.46
C GLY A 172 -35.85 3.56 31.69
N THR A 173 -36.57 2.99 30.73
CA THR A 173 -36.10 1.82 29.97
C THR A 173 -35.28 2.21 28.74
N VAL A 174 -34.12 1.59 28.56
CA VAL A 174 -33.30 1.67 27.35
C VAL A 174 -33.19 0.29 26.69
N PRO A 175 -33.31 0.17 25.35
CA PRO A 175 -33.12 -1.09 24.68
C PRO A 175 -31.63 -1.45 24.57
N GLY A 176 -31.31 -2.73 24.71
CA GLY A 176 -29.98 -3.26 24.42
C GLY A 176 -30.08 -4.67 23.84
N THR A 177 -29.25 -4.97 22.84
CA THR A 177 -29.26 -6.25 22.14
C THR A 177 -27.83 -6.79 22.11
N PRO A 178 -27.57 -8.03 22.54
CA PRO A 178 -26.24 -8.64 22.38
C PRO A 178 -25.82 -8.67 20.93
N SER A 179 -24.59 -8.21 20.66
CA SER A 179 -24.08 -8.00 19.31
C SER A 179 -23.44 -9.25 18.71
N HIS A 180 -23.05 -10.23 19.53
CA HIS A 180 -22.37 -11.46 19.08
C HIS A 180 -22.95 -12.68 19.80
N TYR A 181 -22.99 -13.81 19.10
CA TYR A 181 -23.14 -15.13 19.69
C TYR A 181 -21.82 -15.57 20.30
N LEU A 182 -21.78 -15.73 21.63
CA LEU A 182 -20.63 -16.31 22.34
C LEU A 182 -20.61 -17.83 22.13
N VAL A 183 -19.49 -18.37 21.63
CA VAL A 183 -19.38 -19.82 21.39
C VAL A 183 -19.51 -20.61 22.70
N GLU A 184 -20.57 -21.42 22.79
CA GLU A 184 -20.87 -22.30 23.91
C GLU A 184 -20.06 -23.62 23.83
N LEU A 185 -18.82 -23.61 24.34
CA LEU A 185 -17.89 -24.74 24.20
C LEU A 185 -18.49 -26.12 24.57
N PRO A 186 -19.20 -26.29 25.71
CA PRO A 186 -19.74 -27.60 26.09
C PRO A 186 -20.87 -28.08 25.17
N ARG A 187 -21.71 -27.16 24.67
CA ARG A 187 -22.83 -27.48 23.77
C ARG A 187 -22.34 -28.13 22.48
N TRP A 188 -21.19 -27.67 21.99
CA TRP A 188 -20.64 -28.08 20.71
C TRP A 188 -19.51 -29.11 20.84
N ASN A 189 -19.14 -29.52 22.06
CA ASN A 189 -17.98 -30.38 22.32
C ASN A 189 -16.68 -29.78 21.73
N ILE A 190 -16.46 -28.49 21.99
CA ILE A 190 -15.27 -27.76 21.55
C ILE A 190 -14.31 -27.63 22.73
N HIS A 191 -13.05 -27.98 22.54
CA HIS A 191 -12.00 -27.80 23.54
C HIS A 191 -11.12 -26.58 23.19
N ASN A 192 -10.74 -25.81 24.20
CA ASN A 192 -9.93 -24.61 24.09
C ASN A 192 -8.65 -24.68 24.94
N ASP A 193 -8.21 -25.88 25.28
CA ASP A 193 -7.01 -26.18 26.08
C ASP A 193 -5.89 -26.83 25.25
N GLY A 194 -6.05 -26.87 23.92
CA GLY A 194 -5.11 -27.51 23.01
C GLY A 194 -5.28 -29.03 22.89
N THR A 195 -6.39 -29.61 23.37
CA THR A 195 -6.69 -31.04 23.25
C THR A 195 -7.82 -31.33 22.24
N ASP A 196 -8.07 -32.62 21.98
CA ASP A 196 -9.15 -33.14 21.12
C ASP A 196 -9.32 -32.40 19.78
N ALA A 197 -8.32 -32.53 18.90
CA ALA A 197 -8.29 -31.85 17.62
C ALA A 197 -9.50 -32.20 16.73
N ALA A 198 -9.94 -33.46 16.76
CA ALA A 198 -11.06 -33.94 15.95
C ALA A 198 -12.40 -33.39 16.47
N GLY A 199 -12.67 -33.53 17.78
CA GLY A 199 -13.90 -33.04 18.39
C GLY A 199 -14.01 -31.52 18.32
N THR A 200 -12.89 -30.80 18.52
CA THR A 200 -12.83 -29.34 18.38
C THR A 200 -13.17 -28.87 16.98
N THR A 201 -12.54 -29.43 15.93
CA THR A 201 -12.85 -29.04 14.55
C THR A 201 -14.29 -29.39 14.16
N ASP A 202 -14.79 -30.57 14.55
CA ASP A 202 -16.16 -30.99 14.24
C ASP A 202 -17.20 -30.19 15.03
N GLY A 203 -16.90 -29.81 16.27
CA GLY A 203 -17.73 -28.93 17.08
C GLY A 203 -17.86 -27.55 16.48
N LEU A 204 -16.74 -26.94 16.06
CA LEU A 204 -16.71 -25.63 15.39
C LEU A 204 -17.52 -25.64 14.09
N ASN A 205 -17.31 -26.64 13.23
CA ASN A 205 -18.03 -26.73 11.95
C ASN A 205 -19.53 -27.00 12.13
N ARG A 206 -19.94 -27.83 13.11
CA ARG A 206 -21.37 -28.00 13.44
C ARG A 206 -22.00 -26.72 13.97
N MET A 207 -21.28 -25.98 14.82
CA MET A 207 -21.73 -24.70 15.35
C MET A 207 -21.90 -23.68 14.22
N LEU A 208 -20.95 -23.58 13.29
CA LEU A 208 -21.02 -22.68 12.13
C LEU A 208 -22.17 -23.04 11.18
N ALA A 209 -22.41 -24.34 10.96
CA ALA A 209 -23.55 -24.79 10.16
C ALA A 209 -24.90 -24.42 10.82
N TRP A 210 -25.00 -24.59 12.15
CA TRP A 210 -26.17 -24.15 12.93
C TRP A 210 -26.34 -22.62 12.88
N ALA A 211 -25.26 -21.87 13.11
CA ALA A 211 -25.25 -20.41 13.10
C ALA A 211 -25.76 -19.85 11.76
N SER A 212 -25.35 -20.46 10.64
CA SER A 212 -25.86 -20.13 9.31
C SER A 212 -27.37 -20.38 9.18
N GLY A 213 -27.86 -21.53 9.67
CA GLY A 213 -29.29 -21.85 9.69
C GLY A 213 -30.13 -20.88 10.53
N GLU A 214 -29.59 -20.42 11.66
CA GLU A 214 -30.21 -19.43 12.55
C GLU A 214 -29.98 -17.97 12.13
N ARG A 215 -29.27 -17.74 11.02
CA ARG A 215 -28.89 -16.39 10.55
C ARG A 215 -28.11 -15.57 11.59
N VAL A 216 -27.27 -16.24 12.38
CA VAL A 216 -26.30 -15.55 13.25
C VAL A 216 -25.27 -14.86 12.35
N GLN A 217 -25.08 -13.56 12.55
CA GLN A 217 -24.21 -12.73 11.70
C GLN A 217 -22.88 -12.39 12.38
N ALA A 218 -22.77 -12.58 13.70
CA ALA A 218 -21.56 -12.29 14.45
C ALA A 218 -21.33 -13.35 15.53
N ILE A 219 -20.16 -13.96 15.50
CA ILE A 219 -19.71 -15.00 16.43
C ILE A 219 -18.47 -14.48 17.16
N TYR A 220 -18.43 -14.72 18.47
CA TYR A 220 -17.28 -14.44 19.32
C TYR A 220 -16.72 -15.72 19.92
N VAL A 221 -15.46 -16.04 19.60
CA VAL A 221 -14.73 -17.19 20.12
C VAL A 221 -13.96 -16.78 21.39
N PRO A 222 -14.23 -17.41 22.54
CA PRO A 222 -13.57 -17.05 23.79
C PRO A 222 -12.06 -17.38 23.79
N ALA A 223 -11.36 -16.91 24.80
CA ALA A 223 -9.93 -17.17 25.00
C ALA A 223 -9.62 -18.68 25.07
N GLY A 224 -8.44 -19.08 24.59
CA GLY A 224 -7.94 -20.45 24.68
C GLY A 224 -7.29 -20.95 23.39
N THR A 225 -6.74 -22.16 23.43
CA THR A 225 -6.11 -22.83 22.29
C THR A 225 -7.04 -23.87 21.69
N TYR A 226 -7.50 -23.62 20.48
CA TYR A 226 -8.37 -24.50 19.70
C TYR A 226 -7.52 -25.33 18.76
N LEU A 227 -7.29 -26.60 19.09
CA LEU A 227 -6.50 -27.50 18.25
C LEU A 227 -7.35 -27.97 17.06
N ILE A 228 -6.85 -27.77 15.84
CA ILE A 228 -7.53 -28.11 14.60
C ILE A 228 -6.93 -29.38 14.02
N SER A 229 -7.76 -30.41 13.88
CA SER A 229 -7.39 -31.71 13.31
C SER A 229 -6.58 -31.59 12.02
N LYS A 230 -5.54 -32.40 11.87
CA LYS A 230 -4.75 -32.54 10.64
C LYS A 230 -5.55 -32.95 9.41
N ASP A 231 -6.73 -33.55 9.59
CA ASP A 231 -7.58 -34.07 8.52
C ASP A 231 -8.71 -33.11 8.10
N LYS A 232 -8.88 -32.00 8.82
CA LYS A 232 -9.99 -31.07 8.62
C LYS A 232 -9.53 -29.61 8.77
N GLN A 233 -10.48 -28.71 8.54
CA GLN A 233 -10.33 -27.26 8.65
C GLN A 233 -11.64 -26.65 9.13
N ILE A 234 -11.58 -25.42 9.64
CA ILE A 234 -12.77 -24.59 9.91
C ILE A 234 -13.31 -24.08 8.56
N ILE A 235 -14.63 -24.10 8.35
CA ILE A 235 -15.26 -23.60 7.13
C ILE A 235 -16.23 -22.47 7.48
N LEU A 236 -15.95 -21.25 6.98
CA LEU A 236 -16.85 -20.10 7.18
C LEU A 236 -17.85 -19.99 6.02
N ALA A 237 -19.10 -19.66 6.38
CA ALA A 237 -20.17 -19.36 5.44
C ALA A 237 -20.25 -17.84 5.15
N ALA A 238 -21.13 -17.45 4.22
CA ALA A 238 -21.41 -16.04 3.91
C ALA A 238 -22.05 -15.29 5.09
N ASN A 239 -21.95 -13.95 5.07
CA ASN A 239 -22.61 -13.02 6.00
C ASN A 239 -22.24 -13.23 7.48
N ILE A 240 -20.95 -13.43 7.76
CA ILE A 240 -20.47 -13.73 9.11
C ILE A 240 -19.30 -12.84 9.52
N LEU A 241 -19.37 -12.31 10.73
CA LEU A 241 -18.24 -11.81 11.51
C LEU A 241 -17.75 -12.93 12.44
N TRP A 242 -16.52 -13.39 12.19
CA TRP A 242 -15.78 -14.36 12.98
C TRP A 242 -14.76 -13.62 13.84
N GLU A 243 -15.12 -13.30 15.08
CA GLU A 243 -14.27 -12.55 16.01
C GLU A 243 -13.67 -13.47 17.08
N LEU A 244 -12.36 -13.38 17.27
CA LEU A 244 -11.61 -14.11 18.29
C LEU A 244 -11.20 -13.17 19.41
N ALA A 245 -11.31 -13.65 20.65
CA ALA A 245 -10.63 -13.02 21.77
C ALA A 245 -9.12 -12.87 21.46
N GLN A 246 -8.48 -11.81 21.95
CA GLN A 246 -7.10 -11.48 21.61
C GLN A 246 -6.09 -12.61 21.91
N ASN A 247 -6.37 -13.40 22.95
CA ASN A 247 -5.58 -14.55 23.39
C ASN A 247 -6.18 -15.90 22.96
N ALA A 248 -7.14 -15.91 22.02
CA ALA A 248 -7.57 -17.12 21.35
C ALA A 248 -6.55 -17.52 20.26
N ILE A 249 -6.19 -18.80 20.23
CA ILE A 249 -5.24 -19.38 19.28
C ILE A 249 -5.92 -20.52 18.56
N VAL A 250 -6.09 -20.41 17.25
CA VAL A 250 -6.48 -21.51 16.37
C VAL A 250 -5.20 -22.18 15.89
N GLN A 251 -4.91 -23.37 16.40
CA GLN A 251 -3.63 -24.04 16.20
C GLN A 251 -3.79 -25.31 15.37
N LYS A 252 -2.93 -25.52 14.37
CA LYS A 252 -2.90 -26.77 13.63
C LYS A 252 -2.25 -27.89 14.46
N GLU A 253 -2.87 -29.08 14.46
CA GLU A 253 -2.29 -30.30 15.02
C GLU A 253 -0.98 -30.68 14.31
N THR A 254 0.04 -31.08 15.08
CA THR A 254 1.31 -31.60 14.55
C THR A 254 1.07 -32.75 13.58
N ASN A 255 1.63 -32.64 12.37
CA ASN A 255 1.47 -33.64 11.33
C ASN A 255 2.68 -33.66 10.36
N GLY A 256 2.58 -34.45 9.29
CA GLY A 256 3.57 -34.51 8.20
C GLY A 256 2.92 -34.46 6.82
N LYS A 257 1.77 -33.78 6.70
CA LYS A 257 1.05 -33.65 5.42
C LYS A 257 1.70 -32.60 4.56
N GLU A 258 1.69 -32.83 3.25
CA GLU A 258 2.21 -31.83 2.32
C GLU A 258 1.27 -30.62 2.18
N SER A 259 -0.03 -30.82 2.41
CA SER A 259 -1.01 -29.74 2.44
C SER A 259 -2.04 -29.88 3.56
N TYR A 260 -2.38 -28.75 4.16
CA TYR A 260 -3.49 -28.62 5.10
C TYR A 260 -4.00 -27.17 5.10
N LYS A 261 -5.17 -26.98 5.69
CA LYS A 261 -5.73 -25.65 5.97
C LYS A 261 -6.13 -25.58 7.44
N THR A 262 -6.06 -24.40 8.03
CA THR A 262 -6.64 -24.15 9.36
C THR A 262 -8.04 -23.59 9.23
N LEU A 263 -8.24 -22.62 8.33
CA LEU A 263 -9.52 -21.99 8.05
C LEU A 263 -9.73 -21.78 6.54
N LEU A 264 -10.94 -22.05 6.06
CA LEU A 264 -11.36 -21.92 4.66
C LEU A 264 -12.60 -21.01 4.53
N ILE A 265 -12.50 -20.02 3.64
CA ILE A 265 -13.60 -19.23 3.10
C ILE A 265 -13.71 -19.60 1.62
N GLY A 266 -14.60 -20.54 1.31
CA GLY A 266 -14.70 -21.16 -0.01
C GLY A 266 -15.62 -20.44 -0.99
N TYR A 267 -15.77 -21.04 -2.16
CA TYR A 267 -16.67 -20.57 -3.23
C TYR A 267 -18.10 -20.35 -2.71
N GLY A 268 -18.70 -19.23 -3.12
CA GLY A 268 -20.06 -18.85 -2.73
C GLY A 268 -20.15 -18.12 -1.39
N ALA A 269 -19.06 -18.05 -0.61
CA ALA A 269 -19.00 -17.16 0.54
C ALA A 269 -18.92 -15.70 0.07
N ASP A 270 -19.72 -14.85 0.70
CA ASP A 270 -19.79 -13.41 0.45
C ASP A 270 -19.96 -12.69 1.79
N ASN A 271 -19.38 -11.50 1.93
CA ASN A 271 -19.49 -10.66 3.13
C ASN A 271 -19.03 -11.40 4.41
N VAL A 272 -17.73 -11.72 4.46
CA VAL A 272 -17.10 -12.43 5.58
C VAL A 272 -16.06 -11.54 6.24
N THR A 273 -16.11 -11.38 7.56
CA THR A 273 -15.08 -10.67 8.32
C THR A 273 -14.43 -11.60 9.33
N ILE A 274 -13.11 -11.70 9.32
CA ILE A 274 -12.29 -12.34 10.36
C ILE A 274 -11.64 -11.23 11.18
N LYS A 275 -11.77 -11.29 12.51
CA LYS A 275 -11.23 -10.28 13.42
C LYS A 275 -10.51 -10.90 14.62
N GLY A 276 -9.27 -10.46 14.86
CA GLY A 276 -8.53 -10.80 16.07
C GLY A 276 -8.01 -12.25 16.14
N GLY A 277 -7.36 -12.55 17.26
CA GLY A 277 -6.80 -13.88 17.55
C GLY A 277 -5.53 -14.23 16.77
N ALA A 278 -4.98 -15.40 17.09
CA ALA A 278 -3.82 -15.98 16.42
C ALA A 278 -4.19 -17.27 15.69
N TYR A 279 -3.61 -17.45 14.51
CA TYR A 279 -3.64 -18.65 13.70
C TYR A 279 -2.21 -19.18 13.65
N LYS A 280 -2.01 -20.40 14.15
CA LYS A 280 -0.68 -20.98 14.33
C LYS A 280 -0.59 -22.31 13.62
N GLY A 281 0.36 -22.44 12.70
CA GLY A 281 0.67 -23.71 12.06
C GLY A 281 1.52 -24.62 12.95
N ASP A 282 1.91 -25.76 12.40
CA ASP A 282 2.70 -26.78 13.10
C ASP A 282 4.17 -26.81 12.68
N ARG A 283 4.66 -25.80 11.94
CA ARG A 283 6.00 -25.74 11.33
C ARG A 283 7.13 -26.25 12.22
N ASP A 284 7.16 -25.83 13.48
CA ASP A 284 8.23 -26.17 14.42
C ASP A 284 8.25 -27.66 14.83
N THR A 285 7.10 -28.32 14.70
CA THR A 285 6.89 -29.73 15.08
C THR A 285 6.61 -30.64 13.87
N HIS A 286 6.53 -30.07 12.68
CA HIS A 286 6.08 -30.76 11.46
C HIS A 286 7.10 -31.81 11.00
N ASP A 287 6.60 -32.96 10.52
CA ASP A 287 7.43 -33.99 9.89
C ASP A 287 7.54 -33.74 8.37
N PHE A 288 8.67 -33.20 7.94
CA PHE A 288 8.96 -32.89 6.53
C PHE A 288 9.54 -34.07 5.73
N SER A 289 9.60 -35.28 6.32
CA SER A 289 10.25 -36.42 5.66
C SER A 289 9.34 -37.17 4.67
N GLY A 290 8.03 -36.96 4.77
CA GLY A 290 7.02 -37.72 4.04
C GLY A 290 6.64 -37.18 2.67
N LYS A 291 5.77 -37.92 2.00
CA LYS A 291 4.97 -37.44 0.86
C LYS A 291 3.54 -37.92 1.05
N ASP A 292 2.57 -37.09 0.68
CA ASP A 292 1.15 -37.45 0.67
C ASP A 292 0.86 -38.53 -0.38
N SER A 293 1.66 -38.60 -1.46
CA SER A 293 1.59 -39.63 -2.49
C SER A 293 2.95 -39.86 -3.18
N PRO A 294 3.17 -40.98 -3.90
CA PRO A 294 4.42 -41.21 -4.65
C PRO A 294 4.73 -40.13 -5.70
N SER A 295 3.69 -39.47 -6.23
CA SER A 295 3.80 -38.46 -7.29
C SER A 295 3.80 -37.02 -6.79
N SER A 296 3.56 -36.77 -5.50
CA SER A 296 3.54 -35.41 -4.98
C SER A 296 4.96 -34.86 -4.78
N PRO A 297 5.12 -33.52 -4.77
CA PRO A 297 6.43 -32.87 -4.79
C PRO A 297 7.33 -33.23 -3.60
N GLY A 298 6.76 -33.45 -2.42
CA GLY A 298 7.45 -33.56 -1.13
C GLY A 298 7.88 -32.20 -0.56
N THR A 299 7.26 -31.10 -0.97
CA THR A 299 7.69 -29.74 -0.59
C THR A 299 7.04 -29.26 0.71
N HIS A 300 5.91 -29.85 1.12
CA HIS A 300 5.13 -29.45 2.29
C HIS A 300 4.72 -27.97 2.32
N GLU A 301 4.67 -27.34 1.13
CA GLU A 301 4.42 -25.91 0.99
C GLU A 301 2.93 -25.55 1.00
N GLY A 302 2.04 -26.54 0.97
CA GLY A 302 0.59 -26.36 0.94
C GLY A 302 -0.07 -26.27 2.32
N GLY A 303 0.69 -26.05 3.40
CA GLY A 303 0.17 -25.88 4.74
C GLY A 303 -0.20 -24.42 5.01
N TYR A 304 -1.49 -24.12 5.00
CA TYR A 304 -2.01 -22.76 5.03
C TYR A 304 -2.74 -22.41 6.33
N GLY A 305 -2.59 -21.15 6.75
CA GLY A 305 -3.37 -20.57 7.85
C GLY A 305 -4.80 -20.28 7.44
N ILE A 306 -5.00 -19.13 6.81
CA ILE A 306 -6.31 -18.68 6.30
C ILE A 306 -6.32 -18.84 4.78
N VAL A 307 -7.39 -19.44 4.25
CA VAL A 307 -7.57 -19.65 2.81
C VAL A 307 -8.86 -19.00 2.34
N ILE A 308 -8.76 -18.16 1.32
CA ILE A 308 -9.89 -17.62 0.56
C ILE A 308 -9.85 -18.25 -0.83
N GLU A 309 -10.95 -18.86 -1.27
CA GLU A 309 -11.06 -19.53 -2.57
C GLU A 309 -12.33 -19.08 -3.31
N GLY A 310 -12.20 -18.07 -4.18
CA GLY A 310 -13.31 -17.55 -4.99
C GLY A 310 -14.43 -16.87 -4.19
N ALA A 311 -14.20 -16.55 -2.91
CA ALA A 311 -15.14 -15.79 -2.09
C ALA A 311 -15.11 -14.29 -2.44
N GLN A 312 -16.18 -13.56 -2.12
CA GLN A 312 -16.31 -12.12 -2.37
C GLN A 312 -16.44 -11.34 -1.07
N ASN A 313 -16.00 -10.08 -1.07
CA ASN A 313 -16.17 -9.14 0.05
C ASN A 313 -15.67 -9.70 1.39
N VAL A 314 -14.38 -10.06 1.43
CA VAL A 314 -13.75 -10.65 2.62
C VAL A 314 -12.87 -9.62 3.31
N THR A 315 -13.04 -9.44 4.62
CA THR A 315 -12.15 -8.60 5.45
C THR A 315 -11.42 -9.47 6.47
N ILE A 316 -10.10 -9.31 6.58
CA ILE A 316 -9.26 -9.91 7.61
C ILE A 316 -8.63 -8.74 8.38
N GLN A 317 -8.87 -8.68 9.69
CA GLN A 317 -8.43 -7.56 10.51
C GLN A 317 -7.84 -8.00 11.86
N GLY A 318 -6.70 -7.44 12.24
CA GLY A 318 -6.15 -7.63 13.59
C GLY A 318 -5.70 -9.06 13.89
N VAL A 319 -5.43 -9.89 12.88
CA VAL A 319 -5.06 -11.30 13.08
C VAL A 319 -3.55 -11.47 13.16
N LYS A 320 -3.09 -12.57 13.76
CA LYS A 320 -1.71 -13.04 13.66
C LYS A 320 -1.67 -14.40 12.98
N ALA A 321 -0.98 -14.56 11.86
CA ALA A 321 -0.86 -15.85 11.17
C ALA A 321 0.62 -16.27 11.10
N THR A 322 0.99 -17.30 11.86
CA THR A 322 2.40 -17.65 12.10
C THR A 322 2.67 -19.16 12.08
N GLN A 323 3.93 -19.52 11.85
CA GLN A 323 4.43 -20.90 11.97
C GLN A 323 3.75 -21.91 11.03
N PHE A 324 3.36 -21.48 9.83
CA PHE A 324 2.85 -22.38 8.79
C PHE A 324 3.98 -22.99 7.95
N THR A 325 3.80 -24.24 7.50
CA THR A 325 4.75 -24.92 6.60
C THR A 325 4.71 -24.34 5.17
N GLY A 326 3.60 -23.69 4.83
CA GLY A 326 3.39 -22.88 3.64
C GLY A 326 3.18 -21.42 3.99
N ASP A 327 1.98 -20.93 3.68
CA ASP A 327 1.63 -19.51 3.65
C ASP A 327 0.69 -19.14 4.82
N GLY A 328 0.89 -17.95 5.40
CA GLY A 328 0.01 -17.46 6.46
C GLY A 328 -1.42 -17.17 5.97
N LEU A 329 -1.54 -16.58 4.78
CA LEU A 329 -2.80 -16.34 4.09
C LEU A 329 -2.66 -16.66 2.59
N PHE A 330 -3.63 -17.38 2.04
CA PHE A 330 -3.76 -17.64 0.61
C PHE A 330 -5.07 -17.05 0.08
N ILE A 331 -4.98 -16.11 -0.87
CA ILE A 331 -6.10 -15.47 -1.58
C ILE A 331 -6.14 -16.03 -3.00
N GLY A 332 -6.92 -17.07 -3.23
CA GLY A 332 -7.01 -17.77 -4.51
C GLY A 332 -8.40 -17.70 -5.15
N GLY A 333 -8.45 -18.00 -6.45
CA GLY A 333 -9.71 -18.20 -7.15
C GLY A 333 -10.31 -19.59 -6.93
N ALA A 334 -11.59 -19.74 -7.24
CA ALA A 334 -12.26 -21.03 -7.38
C ALA A 334 -12.47 -21.34 -8.86
N ALA A 335 -12.34 -22.60 -9.25
CA ALA A 335 -12.51 -23.02 -10.64
C ALA A 335 -13.33 -24.31 -10.76
N GLN A 336 -14.09 -24.41 -11.84
CA GLN A 336 -14.84 -25.59 -12.23
C GLN A 336 -14.52 -25.94 -13.68
N MET A 337 -13.85 -27.07 -13.88
CA MET A 337 -13.62 -27.59 -15.21
C MET A 337 -14.93 -28.01 -15.86
N GLY A 338 -15.08 -27.67 -17.13
CA GLY A 338 -16.11 -28.18 -18.01
C GLY A 338 -15.75 -29.57 -18.53
N SER A 339 -14.80 -29.62 -19.47
CA SER A 339 -14.22 -30.84 -20.05
C SER A 339 -12.89 -30.51 -20.75
N ASP A 340 -12.01 -31.50 -20.85
CA ASP A 340 -10.96 -31.55 -21.86
C ASP A 340 -11.55 -31.83 -23.25
N LEU A 341 -10.90 -31.30 -24.28
CA LEU A 341 -11.26 -31.42 -25.68
C LEU A 341 -10.02 -31.78 -26.49
N TYR A 342 -9.97 -33.01 -26.99
CA TYR A 342 -8.90 -33.54 -27.83
C TYR A 342 -9.34 -33.57 -29.31
N ALA A 343 -8.38 -33.81 -30.21
CA ALA A 343 -8.62 -34.01 -31.64
C ALA A 343 -9.83 -34.92 -31.96
N ALA A 344 -9.97 -36.04 -31.23
CA ALA A 344 -11.05 -37.00 -31.40
C ALA A 344 -12.45 -36.47 -31.03
N ASN A 345 -12.54 -35.28 -30.43
CA ASN A 345 -13.80 -34.63 -30.11
C ASN A 345 -14.34 -33.75 -31.23
N PHE A 346 -13.61 -33.63 -32.35
CA PHE A 346 -13.96 -32.77 -33.47
C PHE A 346 -14.16 -33.57 -34.77
N GLU A 347 -15.02 -33.05 -35.64
CA GLU A 347 -15.28 -33.53 -37.00
C GLU A 347 -15.24 -32.35 -37.99
N SER A 348 -15.01 -32.65 -39.27
CA SER A 348 -15.00 -31.63 -40.33
C SER A 348 -16.38 -31.01 -40.56
N GLY A 349 -16.42 -29.70 -40.80
CA GLY A 349 -17.59 -28.89 -41.08
C GLY A 349 -17.99 -27.92 -39.97
N GLY A 350 -18.82 -26.94 -40.32
CA GLY A 350 -19.28 -25.87 -39.44
C GLY A 350 -20.71 -26.07 -38.93
N LEU A 351 -21.28 -24.98 -38.40
CA LEU A 351 -22.68 -24.87 -38.00
C LEU A 351 -23.32 -23.69 -38.74
N ASN A 352 -24.55 -23.87 -39.24
CA ASN A 352 -25.29 -22.81 -39.93
C ASN A 352 -25.96 -21.82 -38.97
N ALA A 353 -26.69 -20.84 -39.51
CA ALA A 353 -27.38 -19.82 -38.71
C ALA A 353 -28.46 -20.36 -37.76
N ALA A 354 -28.97 -21.57 -37.99
CA ALA A 354 -29.91 -22.27 -37.11
C ALA A 354 -29.20 -23.22 -36.12
N GLY A 355 -27.87 -23.20 -36.08
CA GLY A 355 -27.07 -24.08 -35.22
C GLY A 355 -27.04 -25.54 -35.68
N ALA A 356 -27.43 -25.86 -36.91
CA ALA A 356 -27.37 -27.21 -37.45
C ALA A 356 -26.02 -27.49 -38.17
N PRO A 357 -25.49 -28.73 -38.10
CA PRO A 357 -24.29 -29.15 -38.83
C PRO A 357 -24.38 -28.88 -40.34
N VAL A 358 -23.29 -28.36 -40.91
CA VAL A 358 -23.11 -28.19 -42.36
C VAL A 358 -21.71 -28.62 -42.79
N VAL A 359 -21.59 -29.09 -44.02
CA VAL A 359 -20.30 -29.40 -44.62
C VAL A 359 -19.54 -28.10 -44.87
N ASP A 360 -18.35 -27.99 -44.30
CA ASP A 360 -17.42 -26.87 -44.50
C ASP A 360 -15.99 -27.38 -44.26
N ILE A 361 -15.27 -27.66 -45.33
CA ILE A 361 -13.93 -28.28 -45.25
C ILE A 361 -12.90 -27.38 -44.57
N ASN A 362 -13.18 -26.09 -44.40
CA ASN A 362 -12.27 -25.13 -43.77
C ASN A 362 -12.52 -24.99 -42.27
N LYS A 363 -13.46 -25.75 -41.71
CA LYS A 363 -13.81 -25.72 -40.29
C LYS A 363 -13.83 -27.12 -39.69
N ILE A 364 -13.62 -27.16 -38.38
CA ILE A 364 -13.95 -28.30 -37.54
C ILE A 364 -14.95 -27.87 -36.47
N ARG A 365 -15.83 -28.78 -36.06
CA ARG A 365 -16.78 -28.56 -34.97
C ARG A 365 -16.72 -29.71 -33.99
N THR A 366 -17.12 -29.47 -32.75
CA THR A 366 -17.30 -30.56 -31.79
C THR A 366 -18.33 -31.56 -32.30
N ILE A 367 -18.12 -32.86 -32.08
CA ILE A 367 -19.04 -33.93 -32.53
C ILE A 367 -20.36 -33.89 -31.76
N LYS A 368 -20.30 -33.55 -30.47
CA LYS A 368 -21.45 -33.47 -29.55
C LYS A 368 -21.54 -32.13 -28.86
N MET A 369 -22.67 -31.91 -28.18
CA MET A 369 -22.87 -30.77 -27.30
C MET A 369 -22.17 -30.99 -25.94
N TYR A 370 -21.61 -29.92 -25.39
CA TYR A 370 -20.93 -29.88 -24.10
C TYR A 370 -21.77 -29.14 -23.07
N SER A 371 -21.80 -29.65 -21.84
CA SER A 371 -22.68 -29.13 -20.78
C SER A 371 -22.16 -27.84 -20.16
N LEU A 372 -23.08 -26.92 -19.88
CA LEU A 372 -22.88 -25.69 -19.12
C LEU A 372 -23.71 -25.67 -17.83
N THR A 373 -24.17 -26.85 -17.37
CA THR A 373 -25.13 -26.96 -16.24
C THR A 373 -24.49 -27.19 -14.88
N LYS A 374 -23.15 -27.28 -14.79
CA LYS A 374 -22.45 -27.38 -13.49
C LYS A 374 -22.65 -26.07 -12.72
N SER A 375 -22.76 -26.13 -11.39
CA SER A 375 -23.17 -24.99 -10.54
C SER A 375 -22.43 -23.70 -10.85
N GLN A 376 -21.09 -23.70 -10.84
CA GLN A 376 -20.33 -22.46 -11.08
C GLN A 376 -20.62 -21.82 -12.45
N PHE A 377 -20.87 -22.61 -13.51
CA PHE A 377 -21.23 -22.07 -14.82
C PHE A 377 -22.61 -21.38 -14.78
N VAL A 378 -23.56 -21.97 -14.07
CA VAL A 378 -24.92 -21.44 -13.91
C VAL A 378 -24.90 -20.19 -13.03
N ASP A 379 -24.24 -20.28 -11.87
CA ASP A 379 -24.20 -19.23 -10.86
C ASP A 379 -23.48 -17.98 -11.36
N GLN A 380 -22.42 -18.17 -12.16
CA GLN A 380 -21.60 -17.07 -12.67
C GLN A 380 -22.04 -16.60 -14.06
N GLY A 381 -22.71 -17.47 -14.84
CA GLY A 381 -23.22 -17.13 -16.16
C GLY A 381 -22.13 -16.87 -17.20
N TYR A 382 -20.92 -17.39 -17.00
CA TYR A 382 -19.82 -17.30 -17.97
C TYR A 382 -18.85 -18.48 -17.87
N PHE A 383 -18.00 -18.61 -18.87
CA PHE A 383 -16.84 -19.51 -18.87
C PHE A 383 -15.69 -18.91 -19.69
N GLU A 384 -14.58 -19.63 -19.80
CA GLU A 384 -13.46 -19.30 -20.69
C GLU A 384 -12.94 -20.57 -21.40
N LEU A 385 -12.27 -20.35 -22.53
CA LEU A 385 -11.49 -21.38 -23.23
C LEU A 385 -10.03 -21.33 -22.77
N SER A 386 -9.45 -22.45 -22.34
CA SER A 386 -8.11 -22.48 -21.72
C SER A 386 -7.23 -23.58 -22.30
N ASN A 387 -5.90 -23.40 -22.23
CA ASN A 387 -4.89 -24.38 -22.68
C ASN A 387 -5.00 -24.87 -24.14
N TRP A 388 -5.55 -24.06 -25.05
CA TRP A 388 -5.73 -24.50 -26.44
C TRP A 388 -4.42 -24.58 -27.21
N ARG A 389 -4.21 -25.70 -27.91
CA ARG A 389 -3.05 -25.99 -28.76
C ARG A 389 -3.52 -26.30 -30.17
N ASN A 390 -2.76 -25.85 -31.17
CA ASN A 390 -3.06 -26.05 -32.60
C ASN A 390 -4.48 -25.60 -33.00
N ALA A 391 -5.02 -24.61 -32.30
CA ALA A 391 -6.33 -24.04 -32.54
C ALA A 391 -6.30 -22.54 -32.30
N SER A 392 -6.82 -21.77 -33.24
CA SER A 392 -7.04 -20.33 -33.09
C SER A 392 -8.31 -19.95 -33.84
N SER A 393 -9.03 -18.92 -33.37
CA SER A 393 -10.36 -18.51 -33.87
C SER A 393 -11.50 -19.49 -33.57
N PHE A 394 -12.33 -19.13 -32.58
CA PHE A 394 -13.44 -19.95 -32.10
C PHE A 394 -14.80 -19.28 -32.36
N GLU A 395 -15.81 -20.08 -32.70
CA GLU A 395 -17.23 -19.70 -32.59
C GLU A 395 -17.91 -20.67 -31.62
N ILE A 396 -18.63 -20.12 -30.64
CA ILE A 396 -19.41 -20.89 -29.67
C ILE A 396 -20.88 -20.77 -30.02
N PHE A 397 -21.55 -21.90 -30.20
CA PHE A 397 -22.99 -21.97 -30.44
C PHE A 397 -23.67 -22.49 -29.17
N PHE A 398 -24.67 -21.77 -28.69
CA PHE A 398 -25.39 -22.07 -27.46
C PHE A 398 -26.77 -22.67 -27.73
N TYR A 399 -27.13 -23.64 -26.91
CA TYR A 399 -28.40 -24.38 -27.01
C TYR A 399 -29.05 -24.48 -25.65
N ASP A 400 -30.38 -24.54 -25.62
CA ASP A 400 -31.14 -24.83 -24.41
C ASP A 400 -31.05 -26.33 -24.02
N LYS A 401 -31.70 -26.71 -22.92
CA LYS A 401 -31.73 -28.11 -22.43
C LYS A 401 -32.40 -29.09 -23.40
N ASN A 402 -33.21 -28.59 -24.34
CA ASN A 402 -33.92 -29.36 -25.36
C ASN A 402 -33.17 -29.33 -26.70
N GLN A 403 -31.92 -28.86 -26.72
CA GLN A 403 -31.07 -28.74 -27.91
C GLN A 403 -31.58 -27.73 -28.95
N VAL A 404 -32.42 -26.77 -28.54
CA VAL A 404 -32.87 -25.66 -29.39
C VAL A 404 -31.79 -24.60 -29.40
N TYR A 405 -31.35 -24.20 -30.60
CA TYR A 405 -30.35 -23.15 -30.78
C TYR A 405 -30.83 -21.80 -30.25
N ILE A 406 -29.97 -21.12 -29.49
CA ILE A 406 -30.25 -19.82 -28.87
C ILE A 406 -29.49 -18.71 -29.60
N SER A 407 -28.16 -18.82 -29.64
CA SER A 407 -27.29 -17.79 -30.20
C SER A 407 -25.89 -18.33 -30.45
N LYS A 408 -25.05 -17.53 -31.10
CA LYS A 408 -23.62 -17.81 -31.24
C LYS A 408 -22.79 -16.58 -30.90
N THR A 409 -21.55 -16.80 -30.47
CA THR A 409 -20.58 -15.73 -30.25
C THR A 409 -19.19 -16.12 -30.73
N ALA A 410 -18.41 -15.15 -31.19
CA ALA A 410 -16.99 -15.35 -31.45
C ALA A 410 -16.23 -15.38 -30.12
N ALA A 411 -15.23 -16.25 -30.01
CA ALA A 411 -14.49 -16.46 -28.77
C ALA A 411 -12.98 -16.47 -28.98
N LYS A 412 -12.26 -16.16 -27.91
CA LYS A 412 -10.80 -16.25 -27.79
C LYS A 412 -10.46 -17.04 -26.53
N VAL A 413 -9.25 -17.59 -26.51
CA VAL A 413 -8.70 -18.25 -25.32
C VAL A 413 -8.46 -17.23 -24.21
N ARG A 414 -8.64 -17.63 -22.95
CA ARG A 414 -8.38 -16.83 -21.75
C ARG A 414 -9.12 -15.50 -21.72
N VAL A 415 -10.32 -15.50 -22.29
CA VAL A 415 -11.27 -14.38 -22.27
C VAL A 415 -12.62 -14.91 -21.78
N ARG A 416 -13.31 -14.09 -20.98
CA ARG A 416 -14.66 -14.36 -20.53
C ARG A 416 -15.63 -14.49 -21.71
N ILE A 417 -16.41 -15.56 -21.71
CA ILE A 417 -17.49 -15.86 -22.65
C ILE A 417 -18.78 -15.98 -21.85
N ASP A 418 -19.68 -15.03 -22.01
CA ASP A 418 -20.97 -15.04 -21.32
C ASP A 418 -21.86 -16.18 -21.85
N ILE A 419 -22.57 -16.81 -20.93
CA ILE A 419 -23.55 -17.87 -21.21
C ILE A 419 -24.91 -17.18 -21.38
N PRO A 420 -25.53 -17.22 -22.57
CA PRO A 420 -26.84 -16.62 -22.80
C PRO A 420 -27.90 -17.21 -21.87
N LYS A 421 -28.86 -16.39 -21.44
CA LYS A 421 -29.98 -16.83 -20.60
C LYS A 421 -30.70 -18.03 -21.23
N GLY A 422 -30.87 -19.10 -20.46
CA GLY A 422 -31.52 -20.34 -20.90
C GLY A 422 -30.61 -21.34 -21.62
N ALA A 423 -29.36 -20.97 -21.94
CA ALA A 423 -28.40 -21.91 -22.49
C ALA A 423 -27.98 -22.92 -21.42
N ALA A 424 -28.00 -24.20 -21.79
CA ALA A 424 -27.57 -25.32 -20.96
C ALA A 424 -26.41 -26.09 -21.61
N GLN A 425 -26.19 -25.90 -22.90
CA GLN A 425 -25.22 -26.65 -23.68
C GLN A 425 -24.57 -25.77 -24.75
N MET A 426 -23.42 -26.21 -25.25
CA MET A 426 -22.72 -25.54 -26.35
C MET A 426 -22.12 -26.50 -27.37
N ARG A 427 -21.86 -25.99 -28.58
CA ARG A 427 -20.96 -26.55 -29.59
C ARG A 427 -19.83 -25.56 -29.84
N ILE A 428 -18.63 -26.07 -30.10
CA ILE A 428 -17.46 -25.23 -30.42
C ILE A 428 -17.09 -25.50 -31.87
N VAL A 429 -16.93 -24.42 -32.65
CA VAL A 429 -16.43 -24.44 -34.02
C VAL A 429 -15.06 -23.74 -34.03
N ILE A 430 -14.10 -24.33 -34.73
CA ILE A 430 -12.75 -23.80 -34.91
C ILE A 430 -12.53 -23.60 -36.41
N ASN A 431 -12.08 -22.41 -36.79
CA ASN A 431 -11.95 -22.02 -38.20
C ASN A 431 -10.64 -22.56 -38.82
N GLN A 432 -10.52 -23.88 -38.88
CA GLN A 432 -9.42 -24.59 -39.53
C GLN A 432 -9.88 -25.94 -40.11
N PRO A 433 -9.18 -26.49 -41.12
CA PRO A 433 -9.63 -27.69 -41.84
C PRO A 433 -9.38 -29.01 -41.10
N SER A 434 -8.51 -29.04 -40.09
CA SER A 434 -8.06 -30.27 -39.43
C SER A 434 -8.05 -30.16 -37.92
N ALA A 435 -8.46 -31.23 -37.24
CA ALA A 435 -8.41 -31.38 -35.79
C ALA A 435 -7.09 -32.00 -35.28
N ALA A 436 -6.15 -32.30 -36.17
CA ALA A 436 -4.90 -32.96 -35.79
C ALA A 436 -4.17 -32.19 -34.68
N ASN A 437 -3.84 -32.90 -33.59
CA ASN A 437 -3.16 -32.37 -32.40
C ASN A 437 -3.87 -31.19 -31.70
N VAL A 438 -5.18 -30.99 -31.96
CA VAL A 438 -5.98 -30.06 -31.18
C VAL A 438 -6.12 -30.59 -29.77
N TYR A 439 -5.86 -29.72 -28.80
CA TYR A 439 -6.16 -29.90 -27.40
C TYR A 439 -6.68 -28.58 -26.85
N GLY A 440 -7.60 -28.62 -25.89
CA GLY A 440 -8.00 -27.46 -25.12
C GLY A 440 -9.01 -27.82 -24.05
N GLU A 441 -9.31 -26.85 -23.22
CA GLU A 441 -10.21 -26.99 -22.09
C GLU A 441 -11.22 -25.84 -22.10
N TYR A 442 -12.31 -26.00 -21.35
CA TYR A 442 -13.14 -24.87 -20.96
C TYR A 442 -13.43 -24.90 -19.47
N TRP A 443 -13.34 -23.74 -18.83
CA TRP A 443 -13.43 -23.59 -17.38
C TRP A 443 -14.35 -22.44 -17.01
N GLN A 444 -15.01 -22.59 -15.87
CA GLN A 444 -15.41 -21.42 -15.08
C GLN A 444 -14.27 -21.13 -14.09
N ARG A 445 -13.84 -19.87 -13.99
CA ARG A 445 -12.86 -19.38 -13.00
C ARG A 445 -13.39 -18.10 -12.37
N LEU A 446 -13.58 -18.13 -11.05
CA LEU A 446 -13.95 -16.98 -10.24
C LEU A 446 -12.76 -16.57 -9.36
N GLN A 447 -12.25 -15.37 -9.53
CA GLN A 447 -11.24 -14.78 -8.64
C GLN A 447 -11.83 -14.47 -7.26
N ALA A 448 -11.00 -14.48 -6.21
CA ALA A 448 -11.37 -13.87 -4.94
C ALA A 448 -11.41 -12.35 -5.10
N GLY A 449 -12.55 -11.73 -4.79
CA GLY A 449 -12.85 -10.36 -5.14
C GLY A 449 -13.11 -9.49 -3.91
N ASN A 450 -12.67 -8.23 -3.92
CA ASN A 450 -12.88 -7.29 -2.81
C ASN A 450 -12.35 -7.81 -1.46
N THR A 451 -11.11 -8.30 -1.47
CA THR A 451 -10.47 -8.77 -0.24
C THR A 451 -9.73 -7.62 0.42
N VAL A 452 -9.94 -7.42 1.72
CA VAL A 452 -9.15 -6.48 2.52
C VAL A 452 -8.43 -7.20 3.64
N VAL A 453 -7.13 -6.96 3.79
CA VAL A 453 -6.29 -7.47 4.88
C VAL A 453 -5.67 -6.28 5.58
N ARG A 454 -5.98 -6.08 6.86
CA ARG A 454 -5.50 -4.90 7.60
C ARG A 454 -5.09 -5.14 9.03
N ASP A 455 -4.22 -4.28 9.55
CA ASP A 455 -3.82 -4.21 10.96
C ASP A 455 -3.36 -5.58 11.51
N SER A 456 -2.80 -6.44 10.65
CA SER A 456 -2.50 -7.84 10.95
C SER A 456 -1.00 -8.14 10.90
N GLU A 457 -0.62 -9.33 11.38
CA GLU A 457 0.77 -9.79 11.43
C GLU A 457 0.90 -11.16 10.74
N PHE A 458 1.79 -11.25 9.76
CA PHE A 458 2.10 -12.49 9.04
C PHE A 458 3.59 -12.77 9.19
N ALA A 459 3.95 -13.76 9.99
CA ALA A 459 5.35 -13.93 10.39
C ALA A 459 5.76 -15.37 10.65
N PHE A 460 7.07 -15.65 10.54
CA PHE A 460 7.65 -16.97 10.83
C PHE A 460 7.05 -18.12 10.01
N ASN A 461 6.44 -17.82 8.87
CA ASN A 461 5.95 -18.84 7.94
C ASN A 461 7.09 -19.33 7.05
N ARG A 462 7.03 -20.58 6.62
CA ARG A 462 8.14 -21.22 5.90
C ARG A 462 8.23 -20.74 4.47
N ARG A 463 7.09 -20.47 3.82
CA ARG A 463 7.01 -20.09 2.41
C ARG A 463 6.66 -18.62 2.21
N GLN A 464 5.46 -18.18 2.62
CA GLN A 464 5.03 -16.78 2.40
C GLN A 464 4.31 -16.20 3.60
N GLY A 465 4.32 -14.88 3.73
CA GLY A 465 3.37 -14.17 4.58
C GLY A 465 1.96 -14.28 3.99
N ILE A 466 1.79 -13.72 2.79
CA ILE A 466 0.52 -13.68 2.05
C ILE A 466 0.76 -14.04 0.57
N THR A 467 -0.04 -14.96 0.04
CA THR A 467 -0.11 -15.26 -1.39
C THR A 467 -1.41 -14.72 -1.98
N ILE A 468 -1.32 -14.06 -3.14
CA ILE A 468 -2.45 -13.70 -4.00
C ILE A 468 -2.37 -14.52 -5.29
N GLY A 469 -3.10 -15.65 -5.30
CA GLY A 469 -3.11 -16.65 -6.36
C GLY A 469 -4.39 -16.65 -7.22
N GLY A 470 -4.98 -15.48 -7.45
CA GLY A 470 -6.25 -15.31 -8.15
C GLY A 470 -7.14 -14.26 -7.51
N GLY A 471 -6.58 -13.09 -7.20
CA GLY A 471 -7.28 -11.98 -6.55
C GLY A 471 -7.69 -10.87 -7.52
N ASP A 472 -8.83 -10.24 -7.27
CA ASP A 472 -9.26 -8.99 -7.90
C ASP A 472 -9.67 -7.96 -6.85
N ARG A 473 -9.17 -6.72 -6.98
CA ARG A 473 -9.45 -5.63 -6.02
C ARG A 473 -9.07 -6.02 -4.59
N THR A 474 -7.86 -6.55 -4.41
CA THR A 474 -7.31 -6.88 -3.09
C THR A 474 -6.59 -5.67 -2.52
N LEU A 475 -6.89 -5.32 -1.26
CA LEU A 475 -6.22 -4.29 -0.47
C LEU A 475 -5.48 -4.95 0.71
N ILE A 476 -4.17 -4.78 0.79
CA ILE A 476 -3.33 -5.20 1.93
C ILE A 476 -2.77 -3.93 2.57
N GLU A 477 -3.22 -3.59 3.78
CA GLU A 477 -2.85 -2.34 4.45
C GLU A 477 -2.45 -2.41 5.92
N ASN A 478 -1.48 -1.60 6.34
CA ASN A 478 -1.09 -1.46 7.75
C ASN A 478 -0.72 -2.78 8.45
N ASN A 479 -0.13 -3.73 7.73
CA ASN A 479 0.28 -5.02 8.27
C ASN A 479 1.78 -5.04 8.59
N ARG A 480 2.16 -5.96 9.49
CA ARG A 480 3.54 -6.34 9.77
C ARG A 480 3.84 -7.69 9.14
N ILE A 481 4.80 -7.76 8.21
CA ILE A 481 5.06 -8.96 7.42
C ILE A 481 6.55 -9.28 7.44
N HIS A 482 6.93 -10.31 8.21
CA HIS A 482 8.34 -10.46 8.58
C HIS A 482 8.80 -11.89 8.90
N ASP A 483 10.12 -12.07 8.97
CA ASP A 483 10.77 -13.33 9.36
C ASP A 483 10.30 -14.54 8.53
N ILE A 484 9.98 -14.32 7.24
CA ILE A 484 9.60 -15.37 6.30
C ILE A 484 10.86 -16.05 5.76
N ASN A 485 11.00 -17.34 6.01
CA ASN A 485 12.18 -18.12 5.63
C ASN A 485 11.90 -19.62 5.68
N GLY A 486 12.45 -20.39 4.75
CA GLY A 486 12.54 -21.85 4.84
C GLY A 486 12.29 -22.60 3.53
N THR A 487 11.36 -22.15 2.69
CA THR A 487 11.13 -22.71 1.35
C THR A 487 10.72 -21.62 0.37
N ALA A 488 11.21 -21.73 -0.86
CA ALA A 488 10.99 -20.72 -1.89
C ALA A 488 9.49 -20.51 -2.17
N PRO A 489 9.07 -19.26 -2.48
CA PRO A 489 9.94 -18.10 -2.74
C PRO A 489 10.43 -17.36 -1.48
N MET A 490 9.87 -17.59 -0.28
CA MET A 490 10.23 -16.85 0.95
C MET A 490 9.90 -15.35 0.88
N SER A 491 8.69 -15.02 0.41
CA SER A 491 8.23 -13.63 0.25
C SER A 491 7.35 -13.17 1.39
N GLY A 492 7.37 -11.87 1.68
CA GLY A 492 6.33 -11.24 2.48
C GLY A 492 4.96 -11.35 1.78
N ILE A 493 4.85 -10.76 0.60
CA ILE A 493 3.67 -10.86 -0.29
C ILE A 493 4.11 -11.34 -1.67
N ASP A 494 3.40 -12.34 -2.19
CA ASP A 494 3.58 -12.82 -3.56
C ASP A 494 2.27 -12.81 -4.33
N VAL A 495 2.29 -12.12 -5.47
CA VAL A 495 1.18 -12.01 -6.41
C VAL A 495 1.51 -12.91 -7.61
N GLU A 496 1.10 -14.17 -7.47
CA GLU A 496 1.35 -15.24 -8.44
C GLU A 496 0.11 -16.14 -8.52
N GLY A 497 -0.69 -15.94 -9.58
CA GLY A 497 -1.86 -16.74 -9.90
C GLY A 497 -1.57 -17.91 -10.83
N GLY A 498 -0.36 -17.98 -11.41
CA GLY A 498 0.03 -19.01 -12.36
C GLY A 498 -0.73 -18.90 -13.68
N PHE A 499 -1.11 -17.70 -14.12
CA PHE A 499 -1.99 -17.50 -15.28
C PHE A 499 -1.45 -18.12 -16.57
N GLY A 500 -0.13 -18.06 -16.76
CA GLY A 500 0.57 -18.71 -17.89
C GLY A 500 0.59 -20.24 -17.80
N GLU A 501 0.32 -20.80 -16.62
CA GLU A 501 0.35 -22.23 -16.28
C GLU A 501 -1.05 -22.78 -15.95
N ASN A 502 -2.08 -22.28 -16.65
CA ASN A 502 -3.49 -22.65 -16.44
C ASN A 502 -4.08 -22.27 -15.06
N GLY A 503 -3.46 -21.30 -14.38
CA GLY A 503 -3.93 -20.75 -13.11
C GLY A 503 -4.91 -19.59 -13.28
N PHE A 504 -4.94 -18.72 -12.28
CA PHE A 504 -5.81 -17.55 -12.20
C PHE A 504 -5.05 -16.29 -12.58
N TRP A 505 -5.79 -15.27 -13.01
CA TRP A 505 -5.24 -13.93 -13.21
C TRP A 505 -5.28 -13.16 -11.88
N ASN A 506 -4.33 -12.26 -11.65
CA ASN A 506 -4.41 -11.27 -10.58
C ASN A 506 -4.68 -9.88 -11.15
N SER A 507 -5.54 -9.08 -10.52
CA SER A 507 -5.82 -7.72 -10.97
C SER A 507 -6.14 -6.73 -9.87
N ASN A 508 -5.79 -5.47 -10.09
CA ASN A 508 -6.20 -4.34 -9.23
C ASN A 508 -5.74 -4.51 -7.77
N ILE A 509 -4.45 -4.80 -7.57
CA ILE A 509 -3.90 -5.07 -6.24
C ILE A 509 -3.35 -3.78 -5.62
N THR A 510 -3.72 -3.48 -4.38
CA THR A 510 -3.18 -2.36 -3.61
C THR A 510 -2.48 -2.85 -2.36
N ILE A 511 -1.21 -2.48 -2.18
CA ILE A 511 -0.39 -2.81 -1.02
C ILE A 511 0.08 -1.48 -0.42
N ARG A 512 -0.42 -1.10 0.76
CA ARG A 512 -0.14 0.22 1.33
C ARG A 512 0.14 0.26 2.84
N GLY A 513 1.05 1.13 3.28
CA GLY A 513 1.26 1.34 4.71
C GLY A 513 1.80 0.13 5.49
N ASN A 514 2.32 -0.89 4.81
CA ASN A 514 2.82 -2.11 5.46
C ASN A 514 4.29 -1.96 5.86
N GLU A 515 4.68 -2.69 6.90
CA GLU A 515 6.06 -2.83 7.37
C GLU A 515 6.60 -4.23 7.06
N PHE A 516 7.76 -4.28 6.41
CA PHE A 516 8.44 -5.53 6.08
C PHE A 516 9.86 -5.56 6.63
N TRP A 517 10.25 -6.67 7.25
CA TRP A 517 11.64 -6.91 7.69
C TRP A 517 11.95 -8.40 7.78
N ASN A 518 13.24 -8.76 7.72
CA ASN A 518 13.74 -10.13 7.85
C ASN A 518 13.10 -11.20 6.91
N ASN A 519 12.48 -10.80 5.80
CA ASN A 519 12.02 -11.74 4.78
C ASN A 519 13.22 -12.21 3.95
N ALA A 520 13.35 -13.51 3.74
CA ALA A 520 14.59 -14.09 3.23
C ALA A 520 14.86 -13.81 1.75
N ARG A 521 13.84 -13.49 0.93
CA ARG A 521 14.03 -13.23 -0.50
C ARG A 521 13.30 -12.01 -1.04
N TYR A 522 12.00 -11.88 -0.72
CA TYR A 522 11.18 -10.77 -1.22
C TYR A 522 10.38 -10.14 -0.08
N ASP A 523 10.25 -8.81 -0.08
CA ASP A 523 9.15 -8.17 0.67
C ASP A 523 7.87 -8.23 -0.16
N VAL A 524 7.93 -7.79 -1.41
CA VAL A 524 6.83 -7.88 -2.38
C VAL A 524 7.35 -8.39 -3.73
N ILE A 525 6.69 -9.39 -4.28
CA ILE A 525 6.87 -9.82 -5.68
C ILE A 525 5.53 -9.79 -6.42
N LEU A 526 5.53 -9.10 -7.55
CA LEU A 526 4.47 -9.07 -8.54
C LEU A 526 4.91 -9.97 -9.71
N TYR A 527 4.54 -11.26 -9.65
CA TYR A 527 5.02 -12.24 -10.61
C TYR A 527 4.15 -12.28 -11.87
N ASP A 528 2.84 -12.43 -11.71
CA ASP A 528 1.88 -12.36 -12.83
C ASP A 528 0.57 -11.67 -12.45
N GLY A 529 -0.11 -11.16 -13.48
CA GLY A 529 -1.34 -10.37 -13.32
C GLY A 529 -1.24 -9.00 -13.96
N ARG A 530 -2.11 -8.08 -13.54
CA ARG A 530 -2.13 -6.71 -14.07
C ARG A 530 -2.51 -5.64 -13.06
N GLY A 531 -1.74 -4.55 -13.09
CA GLY A 531 -2.08 -3.30 -12.42
C GLY A 531 -2.01 -3.43 -10.91
N ALA A 532 -0.98 -2.81 -10.32
CA ALA A 532 -0.79 -2.77 -8.88
C ALA A 532 -0.42 -1.37 -8.40
N VAL A 533 -0.81 -1.05 -7.16
CA VAL A 533 -0.41 0.17 -6.46
C VAL A 533 0.32 -0.21 -5.18
N ILE A 534 1.59 0.20 -5.08
CA ILE A 534 2.45 -0.03 -3.92
C ILE A 534 2.70 1.34 -3.29
N ASP A 535 2.03 1.67 -2.18
CA ASP A 535 1.98 3.04 -1.64
C ASP A 535 2.39 3.13 -0.17
N ASN A 536 3.34 4.00 0.16
CA ASN A 536 3.69 4.33 1.55
C ASN A 536 4.07 3.10 2.41
N ASN A 537 4.74 2.11 1.84
CA ASN A 537 5.25 0.95 2.59
C ASN A 537 6.71 1.18 3.04
N HIS A 538 7.11 0.52 4.12
CA HIS A 538 8.51 0.43 4.56
C HIS A 538 9.07 -0.97 4.28
N LEU A 539 9.95 -1.09 3.29
CA LEU A 539 10.52 -2.34 2.81
C LEU A 539 11.97 -2.47 3.28
N SER A 540 12.17 -3.19 4.38
CA SER A 540 13.42 -3.18 5.16
C SER A 540 14.04 -4.56 5.41
N SER A 541 13.70 -5.58 4.60
CA SER A 541 14.37 -6.88 4.64
C SER A 541 15.78 -6.81 4.03
N LYS A 542 16.74 -6.33 4.83
CA LYS A 542 18.10 -6.00 4.39
C LYS A 542 18.75 -7.14 3.60
N GLY A 543 19.22 -6.82 2.40
CA GLY A 543 19.84 -7.77 1.48
C GLY A 543 18.86 -8.57 0.62
N ALA A 544 17.55 -8.46 0.84
CA ALA A 544 16.50 -9.05 0.01
C ALA A 544 16.04 -8.10 -1.11
N ILE A 545 15.08 -8.55 -1.91
CA ILE A 545 14.42 -7.72 -2.92
C ILE A 545 13.17 -7.11 -2.27
N GLY A 546 13.14 -5.78 -2.13
CA GLY A 546 11.99 -5.08 -1.56
C GLY A 546 10.80 -5.15 -2.51
N LEU A 547 11.03 -4.85 -3.80
CA LEU A 547 10.00 -4.92 -4.83
C LEU A 547 10.53 -5.61 -6.09
N ALA A 548 9.90 -6.71 -6.47
CA ALA A 548 10.05 -7.31 -7.79
C ALA A 548 8.78 -7.11 -8.63
N VAL A 549 8.92 -6.62 -9.86
CA VAL A 549 7.85 -6.61 -10.88
C VAL A 549 8.37 -7.40 -12.06
N SER A 550 7.87 -8.62 -12.25
CA SER A 550 8.30 -9.56 -13.28
C SER A 550 7.81 -9.17 -14.68
N ALA A 551 8.50 -9.63 -15.73
CA ALA A 551 8.12 -9.38 -17.13
C ALA A 551 6.76 -9.98 -17.55
N SER A 552 6.23 -10.94 -16.78
CA SER A 552 4.88 -11.48 -16.96
C SER A 552 3.79 -10.65 -16.29
N PHE A 553 4.16 -9.69 -15.43
CA PHE A 553 3.22 -8.79 -14.79
C PHE A 553 2.98 -7.58 -15.69
N ALA A 554 1.73 -7.38 -16.10
CA ALA A 554 1.39 -6.38 -17.11
C ALA A 554 0.71 -5.15 -16.50
N GLY A 555 0.63 -4.09 -17.29
CA GLY A 555 -0.17 -2.90 -16.99
C GLY A 555 0.40 -2.01 -15.90
N ASP A 556 -0.01 -0.74 -15.97
CA ASP A 556 0.58 0.37 -15.23
C ASP A 556 0.67 0.11 -13.72
N THR A 557 1.83 -0.34 -13.28
CA THR A 557 2.14 -0.53 -11.87
C THR A 557 2.69 0.77 -11.31
N VAL A 558 2.15 1.24 -10.19
CA VAL A 558 2.59 2.49 -9.55
C VAL A 558 3.13 2.17 -8.17
N ALA A 559 4.45 2.28 -8.01
CA ALA A 559 5.11 2.23 -6.71
C ALA A 559 5.46 3.65 -6.26
N LYS A 560 4.77 4.17 -5.24
CA LYS A 560 4.91 5.55 -4.79
C LYS A 560 5.07 5.72 -3.28
N ASN A 561 5.77 6.78 -2.88
CA ASN A 561 5.96 7.16 -1.47
C ASN A 561 6.55 6.07 -0.56
N ASN A 562 7.14 5.00 -1.13
CA ASN A 562 7.69 3.91 -0.34
C ASN A 562 9.10 4.25 0.15
N HIS A 563 9.49 3.63 1.25
CA HIS A 563 10.85 3.68 1.76
C HIS A 563 11.49 2.30 1.70
N PHE A 564 12.57 2.18 0.94
CA PHE A 564 13.38 0.98 0.81
C PHE A 564 14.65 1.15 1.65
N ASP A 565 14.83 0.33 2.68
CA ASP A 565 15.96 0.40 3.61
C ASP A 565 16.81 -0.87 3.54
N GLY A 566 17.89 -0.80 2.76
CA GLY A 566 18.79 -1.94 2.51
C GLY A 566 18.22 -3.01 1.58
N THR A 567 17.18 -2.70 0.79
CA THR A 567 16.48 -3.63 -0.10
C THR A 567 16.70 -3.30 -1.58
N ARG A 568 16.29 -4.20 -2.49
CA ARG A 568 16.42 -3.97 -3.95
C ARG A 568 15.08 -3.71 -4.63
N ILE A 569 15.10 -2.94 -5.72
CA ILE A 569 14.02 -2.93 -6.72
C ILE A 569 14.51 -3.65 -7.97
N LEU A 570 13.73 -4.62 -8.46
CA LEU A 570 13.87 -5.21 -9.79
C LEU A 570 12.54 -5.02 -10.54
N ALA A 571 12.50 -4.15 -11.56
CA ALA A 571 11.27 -3.87 -12.28
C ALA A 571 11.43 -3.99 -13.80
N TYR A 572 10.52 -4.73 -14.42
CA TYR A 572 10.37 -4.84 -15.87
C TYR A 572 9.07 -4.13 -16.29
N HIS A 573 9.21 -3.18 -17.21
CA HIS A 573 8.19 -2.47 -17.99
C HIS A 573 6.86 -2.02 -17.34
N ASP A 574 6.26 -0.98 -17.92
CA ASP A 574 4.95 -0.46 -17.46
C ASP A 574 4.92 -0.10 -15.96
N VAL A 575 6.05 0.34 -15.40
CA VAL A 575 6.18 0.69 -13.97
C VAL A 575 6.50 2.18 -13.80
N GLN A 576 5.80 2.79 -12.85
CA GLN A 576 6.03 4.14 -12.37
C GLN A 576 6.60 4.09 -10.95
N LEU A 577 7.81 4.62 -10.75
CA LEU A 577 8.46 4.80 -9.45
C LEU A 577 8.37 6.27 -9.06
N LEU A 578 7.49 6.63 -8.12
CA LEU A 578 7.17 8.03 -7.80
C LEU A 578 7.47 8.38 -6.33
N ASN A 579 8.26 9.42 -6.06
CA ASN A 579 8.46 9.94 -4.69
C ASN A 579 8.99 8.89 -3.68
N ASN A 580 9.79 7.93 -4.14
CA ASN A 580 10.32 6.87 -3.28
C ASN A 580 11.65 7.28 -2.62
N LYS A 581 11.90 6.75 -1.43
CA LYS A 581 13.11 6.95 -0.64
C LYS A 581 13.90 5.66 -0.55
N MET A 582 15.21 5.74 -0.63
CA MET A 582 16.11 4.58 -0.74
C MET A 582 17.35 4.80 0.14
N ASN A 583 17.66 3.86 1.02
CA ASN A 583 18.96 3.80 1.72
C ASN A 583 19.63 2.47 1.40
N ASP A 584 20.94 2.47 1.12
CA ASP A 584 21.74 1.25 0.96
C ASP A 584 21.11 0.26 -0.04
N SER A 585 20.47 0.79 -1.07
CA SER A 585 19.56 0.07 -1.97
C SER A 585 20.07 0.01 -3.40
N TYR A 586 19.67 -1.05 -4.12
CA TYR A 586 20.03 -1.26 -5.53
C TYR A 586 18.76 -1.30 -6.38
N ILE A 587 18.66 -0.40 -7.35
CA ILE A 587 17.50 -0.27 -8.24
C ILE A 587 17.90 -0.72 -9.64
N ASN A 588 17.23 -1.73 -10.19
CA ASN A 588 17.37 -2.14 -11.58
C ASN A 588 16.03 -2.02 -12.28
N VAL A 589 16.00 -1.20 -13.34
CA VAL A 589 14.80 -1.01 -14.17
C VAL A 589 15.10 -1.35 -15.62
N THR A 590 14.18 -2.08 -16.24
CA THR A 590 14.24 -2.44 -17.66
C THR A 590 12.97 -1.97 -18.35
N GLY A 591 13.13 -1.24 -19.46
CA GLY A 591 12.00 -0.77 -20.28
C GLY A 591 11.26 -1.89 -21.02
N PRO A 592 10.17 -1.59 -21.73
CA PRO A 592 9.65 -0.25 -22.06
C PRO A 592 8.76 0.41 -20.99
N ASN A 593 8.26 1.62 -21.25
CA ASN A 593 7.22 2.33 -20.46
C ASN A 593 7.55 2.53 -18.97
N MET A 594 8.80 2.86 -18.65
CA MET A 594 9.22 3.17 -17.29
C MET A 594 9.17 4.67 -17.02
N ILE A 595 8.53 5.05 -15.92
CA ILE A 595 8.57 6.43 -15.39
C ILE A 595 9.22 6.40 -14.01
N ILE A 596 10.24 7.24 -13.82
CA ILE A 596 10.91 7.40 -12.53
C ILE A 596 10.86 8.89 -12.22
N ASP A 597 10.19 9.28 -11.14
CA ASP A 597 10.06 10.69 -10.76
C ASP A 597 10.15 10.88 -9.25
N GLY A 598 11.02 11.77 -8.78
CA GLY A 598 11.14 12.04 -7.34
C GLY A 598 11.81 10.92 -6.56
N LEU A 599 12.95 10.42 -7.01
CA LEU A 599 13.68 9.36 -6.30
C LEU A 599 14.80 9.96 -5.44
N ASP A 600 14.79 9.70 -4.13
CA ASP A 600 15.86 10.11 -3.21
C ASP A 600 16.64 8.90 -2.72
N ILE A 601 17.93 8.83 -3.06
CA ILE A 601 18.80 7.69 -2.83
C ILE A 601 19.98 8.11 -1.95
N VAL A 602 20.19 7.40 -0.85
CA VAL A 602 21.38 7.50 0.00
C VAL A 602 22.16 6.18 -0.09
N ASN A 603 23.44 6.27 -0.45
CA ASN A 603 24.36 5.12 -0.54
C ASN A 603 23.84 3.96 -1.42
N GLY A 604 23.16 4.28 -2.52
CA GLY A 604 22.56 3.30 -3.42
C GLY A 604 22.86 3.56 -4.88
N THR A 605 22.42 2.63 -5.73
CA THR A 605 22.62 2.72 -7.20
C THR A 605 21.30 2.67 -7.95
N LEU A 606 21.20 3.48 -9.00
CA LEU A 606 20.14 3.39 -10.01
C LEU A 606 20.72 2.88 -11.32
N ASN A 607 20.24 1.73 -11.79
CA ASN A 607 20.64 1.13 -13.05
C ASN A 607 19.44 1.10 -14.02
N THR A 608 19.61 1.72 -15.19
CA THR A 608 18.57 1.79 -16.22
C THR A 608 18.98 1.00 -17.46
N SER A 609 18.08 0.20 -18.03
CA SER A 609 18.29 -0.53 -19.28
C SER A 609 17.10 -0.35 -20.24
N ALA A 610 17.21 0.55 -21.21
CA ALA A 610 16.16 0.81 -22.21
C ALA A 610 16.30 -0.12 -23.42
N ALA A 611 15.21 -0.72 -23.90
CA ALA A 611 15.23 -1.59 -25.08
C ALA A 611 15.11 -0.77 -26.38
N ALA A 612 14.26 0.26 -26.38
CA ALA A 612 14.05 1.23 -27.44
C ALA A 612 14.11 2.69 -26.93
N ASN A 613 14.15 3.65 -27.85
CA ASN A 613 14.29 5.06 -27.50
C ASN A 613 13.02 5.59 -26.81
N GLY A 614 13.19 6.22 -25.65
CA GLY A 614 12.08 6.79 -24.88
C GLY A 614 11.36 5.80 -23.97
N ASP A 615 11.83 4.55 -23.92
CA ASP A 615 11.32 3.49 -23.05
C ASP A 615 11.39 3.84 -21.56
N ILE A 616 12.34 4.70 -21.19
CA ILE A 616 12.57 5.11 -19.80
C ILE A 616 12.65 6.64 -19.76
N ALA A 617 11.78 7.23 -18.94
CA ALA A 617 11.80 8.63 -18.57
C ALA A 617 12.11 8.76 -17.06
N ALA A 618 13.20 9.46 -16.73
CA ALA A 618 13.72 9.59 -15.38
C ALA A 618 13.90 11.06 -15.01
N SER A 619 13.22 11.54 -13.98
CA SER A 619 13.26 12.93 -13.54
C SER A 619 13.33 13.12 -12.03
N ASN A 620 13.86 14.28 -11.61
CA ASN A 620 13.87 14.70 -10.21
C ASN A 620 14.51 13.64 -9.28
N ILE A 621 15.74 13.24 -9.59
CA ILE A 621 16.46 12.18 -8.89
C ILE A 621 17.61 12.79 -8.09
N SER A 622 17.73 12.43 -6.83
CA SER A 622 18.85 12.75 -5.95
C SER A 622 19.57 11.46 -5.53
N ILE A 623 20.88 11.39 -5.75
CA ILE A 623 21.73 10.29 -5.30
C ILE A 623 22.85 10.88 -4.44
N THR A 624 22.79 10.64 -3.14
CA THR A 624 23.77 11.07 -2.15
C THR A 624 24.63 9.89 -1.72
N ILE A 625 25.93 9.98 -1.95
CA ILE A 625 26.92 9.00 -1.50
C ILE A 625 27.58 9.60 -0.25
N ALA A 626 27.06 9.23 0.91
CA ALA A 626 27.52 9.70 2.21
C ALA A 626 28.65 8.85 2.81
N ASP A 627 28.89 7.66 2.24
CA ASP A 627 29.93 6.72 2.63
C ASP A 627 30.75 6.34 1.39
N ASP A 628 31.99 6.81 1.33
CA ASP A 628 32.90 6.65 0.19
C ASP A 628 33.48 5.22 0.07
N THR A 629 33.20 4.35 1.04
CA THR A 629 33.51 2.92 0.97
C THR A 629 32.46 2.13 0.21
N LYS A 630 31.31 2.73 -0.13
CA LYS A 630 30.19 2.11 -0.84
C LYS A 630 30.18 2.46 -2.32
N GLU A 631 29.69 1.52 -3.12
CA GLU A 631 29.32 1.80 -4.51
C GLU A 631 27.97 2.50 -4.53
N GLY A 632 27.92 3.68 -5.14
CA GLY A 632 26.67 4.43 -5.35
C GLY A 632 26.74 5.27 -6.61
N GLY A 633 25.59 5.57 -7.21
CA GLY A 633 25.55 6.35 -8.45
C GLY A 633 24.51 5.92 -9.47
N LEU A 634 24.71 6.37 -10.71
CA LEU A 634 23.84 6.08 -11.85
C LEU A 634 24.59 5.22 -12.87
N SER A 635 23.96 4.15 -13.33
CA SER A 635 24.45 3.33 -14.45
C SER A 635 23.44 3.27 -15.59
N VAL A 636 23.89 3.53 -16.82
CA VAL A 636 23.02 3.62 -18.00
C VAL A 636 23.43 2.61 -19.07
N TYR A 637 22.53 1.66 -19.34
CA TYR A 637 22.69 0.55 -20.27
C TYR A 637 21.48 0.44 -21.22
N GLY A 638 21.51 -0.58 -22.09
CA GLY A 638 20.45 -0.87 -23.04
C GLY A 638 20.76 -0.40 -24.46
N THR A 639 20.00 -0.93 -25.41
CA THR A 639 20.08 -0.61 -26.85
C THR A 639 19.29 0.66 -27.21
N GLY A 640 18.33 1.03 -26.38
CA GLY A 640 17.53 2.25 -26.51
C GLY A 640 18.05 3.41 -25.66
N ALA A 641 17.60 4.62 -25.98
CA ALA A 641 17.91 5.83 -25.24
C ALA A 641 16.96 6.08 -24.06
N THR A 642 17.53 6.39 -22.89
CA THR A 642 16.82 6.91 -21.72
C THR A 642 16.82 8.44 -21.72
N ILE A 643 15.73 9.04 -21.22
CA ILE A 643 15.58 10.49 -21.07
C ILE A 643 15.71 10.86 -19.59
N PHE A 644 16.75 11.61 -19.24
CA PHE A 644 17.01 12.10 -17.90
C PHE A 644 16.78 13.62 -17.79
N ARG A 645 16.10 14.07 -16.74
CA ARG A 645 15.89 15.49 -16.43
C ARG A 645 16.08 15.77 -14.94
N ASN A 646 16.86 16.80 -14.58
CA ASN A 646 17.04 17.22 -13.19
C ASN A 646 17.50 16.06 -12.28
N VAL A 647 18.70 15.54 -12.57
CA VAL A 647 19.34 14.46 -11.79
C VAL A 647 20.54 15.03 -11.07
N LYS A 648 20.68 14.76 -9.77
CA LYS A 648 21.85 15.14 -8.97
C LYS A 648 22.49 13.90 -8.36
N ILE A 649 23.79 13.75 -8.57
CA ILE A 649 24.65 12.73 -7.96
C ILE A 649 25.69 13.49 -7.15
N SER A 650 25.80 13.24 -5.85
CA SER A 650 26.72 13.95 -4.97
C SER A 650 27.49 13.03 -4.04
N GLY A 651 28.80 13.25 -3.95
CA GLY A 651 29.70 12.49 -3.09
C GLY A 651 30.54 11.47 -3.86
N PRO A 652 31.73 11.11 -3.34
CA PRO A 652 32.60 10.15 -4.01
C PRO A 652 32.10 8.72 -3.78
N SER A 653 31.81 8.00 -4.86
CA SER A 653 31.63 6.54 -4.82
C SER A 653 32.98 5.85 -4.57
N LYS A 654 32.96 4.63 -4.04
CA LYS A 654 34.15 3.76 -3.95
C LYS A 654 34.89 3.67 -5.28
N LEU A 655 34.15 3.53 -6.38
CA LEU A 655 34.67 3.61 -7.75
C LEU A 655 34.09 4.82 -8.50
N ARG A 656 33.20 4.60 -9.46
CA ARG A 656 32.64 5.64 -10.32
C ARG A 656 31.18 5.86 -9.97
N SER A 657 30.78 7.12 -9.77
CA SER A 657 29.40 7.48 -9.45
C SER A 657 28.51 7.67 -10.68
N PHE A 658 29.09 7.67 -11.88
CA PHE A 658 28.34 7.68 -13.14
C PHE A 658 29.03 6.85 -14.21
N VAL A 659 28.32 5.83 -14.69
CA VAL A 659 28.83 4.81 -15.61
C VAL A 659 27.86 4.59 -16.77
N GLY A 660 28.38 4.54 -17.99
CA GLY A 660 27.61 4.28 -19.20
C GLY A 660 28.17 3.12 -20.03
N GLY A 661 27.30 2.19 -20.40
CA GLY A 661 27.59 1.11 -21.34
C GLY A 661 26.73 1.15 -22.62
N SER A 662 25.85 2.15 -22.76
CA SER A 662 24.98 2.31 -23.92
C SER A 662 25.57 3.25 -24.97
N THR A 663 25.54 2.82 -26.24
CA THR A 663 25.84 3.67 -27.41
C THR A 663 24.63 4.44 -27.92
N ALA A 664 23.44 4.21 -27.34
CA ALA A 664 22.23 4.93 -27.71
C ALA A 664 22.33 6.42 -27.35
N ALA A 665 21.63 7.27 -28.08
CA ALA A 665 21.65 8.72 -27.88
C ALA A 665 20.78 9.13 -26.69
N ASN A 666 21.24 8.86 -25.46
CA ASN A 666 20.57 9.29 -24.23
C ASN A 666 20.46 10.82 -24.17
N THR A 667 19.49 11.33 -23.40
CA THR A 667 19.38 12.78 -23.14
C THR A 667 19.53 13.04 -21.66
N PHE A 668 20.38 14.01 -21.32
CA PHE A 668 20.59 14.51 -19.97
C PHE A 668 20.36 16.02 -19.97
N ASP A 669 19.25 16.46 -19.37
CA ASP A 669 18.94 17.87 -19.14
C ASP A 669 19.13 18.19 -17.65
N ARG A 670 20.02 19.14 -17.33
CA ARG A 670 20.32 19.56 -15.95
C ARG A 670 20.79 18.41 -15.05
N LEU A 671 21.69 17.56 -15.55
CA LEU A 671 22.41 16.57 -14.72
C LEU A 671 23.54 17.25 -13.96
N GLN A 672 23.64 17.00 -12.66
CA GLN A 672 24.74 17.45 -11.80
C GLN A 672 25.46 16.24 -11.20
N VAL A 673 26.76 16.11 -11.47
CA VAL A 673 27.62 15.12 -10.81
C VAL A 673 28.68 15.88 -10.00
N VAL A 674 28.48 15.97 -8.69
CA VAL A 674 29.24 16.85 -7.80
C VAL A 674 30.07 16.03 -6.81
N ASN A 675 31.34 16.41 -6.63
CA ASN A 675 32.30 15.70 -5.79
C ASN A 675 32.47 14.22 -6.17
N TYR A 676 32.55 13.91 -7.47
CA TYR A 676 32.83 12.53 -7.89
C TYR A 676 34.25 12.11 -7.53
N ASN A 677 34.47 10.80 -7.38
CA ASN A 677 35.77 10.24 -7.02
C ASN A 677 36.86 10.62 -8.05
N SER A 678 37.77 11.51 -7.65
CA SER A 678 38.82 12.06 -8.52
C SER A 678 40.02 11.13 -8.73
N THR A 679 40.01 9.91 -8.16
CA THR A 679 40.97 8.85 -8.48
C THR A 679 40.48 7.99 -9.64
N TYR A 680 39.19 7.64 -9.67
CA TYR A 680 38.62 6.74 -10.70
C TYR A 680 37.87 7.45 -11.82
N GLY A 681 37.49 8.71 -11.62
CA GLY A 681 36.80 9.54 -12.60
C GLY A 681 35.41 9.04 -12.92
N LEU A 682 34.94 9.35 -14.14
CA LEU A 682 33.63 8.97 -14.65
C LEU A 682 33.78 8.21 -15.99
N SER A 683 32.76 7.45 -16.35
CA SER A 683 32.66 6.80 -17.67
C SER A 683 31.31 7.13 -18.25
N LEU A 684 31.23 8.15 -19.11
CA LEU A 684 29.92 8.69 -19.50
C LEU A 684 29.21 7.82 -20.55
N PRO A 685 27.88 7.63 -20.45
CA PRO A 685 27.08 7.06 -21.54
C PRO A 685 27.06 7.98 -22.77
N ALA A 686 26.81 7.42 -23.95
CA ALA A 686 26.58 8.23 -25.15
C ALA A 686 25.30 9.07 -24.99
N GLY A 687 25.31 10.30 -25.52
CA GLY A 687 24.15 11.17 -25.39
C GLY A 687 24.40 12.67 -25.53
N THR A 688 23.32 13.43 -25.34
CA THR A 688 23.32 14.90 -25.30
C THR A 688 23.18 15.37 -23.86
N TYR A 689 24.10 16.23 -23.42
CA TYR A 689 24.23 16.80 -22.10
C TYR A 689 23.99 18.31 -22.19
N THR A 690 22.84 18.75 -21.72
CA THR A 690 22.39 20.14 -21.79
C THR A 690 22.29 20.72 -20.39
N ASP A 691 22.94 21.86 -20.14
CA ASP A 691 22.94 22.55 -18.85
C ASP A 691 23.43 21.64 -17.68
N CYS A 692 24.37 20.72 -17.98
CA CYS A 692 24.92 19.74 -17.03
C CYS A 692 26.18 20.26 -16.33
N SER A 693 26.52 19.72 -15.15
CA SER A 693 27.74 20.06 -14.41
C SER A 693 28.49 18.84 -13.86
N PHE A 694 29.81 18.86 -13.93
CA PHE A 694 30.70 17.82 -13.42
C PHE A 694 31.79 18.44 -12.54
N GLU A 695 31.88 18.02 -11.29
CA GLU A 695 32.85 18.53 -10.30
C GLU A 695 33.56 17.37 -9.59
N ALA A 696 34.88 17.35 -9.72
CA ALA A 696 35.75 16.35 -9.07
C ALA A 696 35.88 16.63 -7.57
N SER A 697 35.96 15.57 -6.75
CA SER A 697 36.37 15.70 -5.35
C SER A 697 37.84 16.11 -5.23
N GLU A 698 38.22 16.74 -4.13
CA GLU A 698 39.63 17.03 -3.82
C GLU A 698 40.45 15.75 -3.58
N GLY A 699 41.78 15.85 -3.72
CA GLY A 699 42.75 14.83 -3.30
C GLY A 699 43.16 13.77 -4.34
N GLY A 700 42.28 13.34 -5.25
CA GLY A 700 42.59 12.31 -6.26
C GLY A 700 43.36 12.85 -7.46
N GLN A 701 44.30 12.06 -8.02
CA GLN A 701 45.25 12.53 -9.04
C GLN A 701 45.09 11.99 -10.48
N MET A 702 44.20 11.03 -10.70
CA MET A 702 44.18 10.21 -11.93
C MET A 702 42.81 10.13 -12.63
N GLY A 703 41.73 10.59 -11.99
CA GLY A 703 40.36 10.34 -12.44
C GLY A 703 39.85 11.37 -13.44
N ALA A 704 39.73 10.96 -14.70
CA ALA A 704 39.19 11.79 -15.79
C ALA A 704 37.69 11.52 -16.07
N ILE A 705 37.03 12.44 -16.79
CA ILE A 705 35.74 12.16 -17.43
C ILE A 705 36.00 11.42 -18.73
N GLY A 706 35.76 10.11 -18.74
CA GLY A 706 36.04 9.25 -19.88
C GLY A 706 34.91 9.21 -20.91
N ILE A 707 35.28 9.47 -22.17
CA ILE A 707 34.48 9.17 -23.36
C ILE A 707 35.04 7.89 -24.00
N SER A 708 34.37 6.77 -23.72
CA SER A 708 34.93 5.43 -23.92
C SER A 708 34.11 4.50 -24.83
N LEU A 709 33.07 5.01 -25.50
CA LEU A 709 32.27 4.26 -26.49
C LEU A 709 32.33 4.93 -27.88
N PRO A 710 32.26 4.15 -28.97
CA PRO A 710 32.25 4.65 -30.36
C PRO A 710 30.88 5.24 -30.72
N ALA A 711 30.56 6.40 -30.17
CA ALA A 711 29.22 6.99 -30.25
C ALA A 711 29.26 8.52 -30.24
N LYS A 712 28.09 9.13 -30.36
CA LYS A 712 27.93 10.58 -30.34
C LYS A 712 27.77 11.12 -28.91
N TYR A 713 28.53 12.16 -28.60
CA TYR A 713 28.48 12.90 -27.34
C TYR A 713 28.36 14.39 -27.65
N VAL A 714 27.35 15.04 -27.09
CA VAL A 714 27.15 16.49 -27.24
C VAL A 714 27.06 17.12 -25.86
N PHE A 715 27.92 18.08 -25.56
CA PHE A 715 27.86 18.89 -24.36
C PHE A 715 27.53 20.33 -24.77
N ASP A 716 26.40 20.86 -24.30
CA ASP A 716 25.93 22.21 -24.61
C ASP A 716 25.59 22.94 -23.30
N ARG A 717 26.24 24.08 -23.07
CA ARG A 717 26.14 24.82 -21.80
C ARG A 717 26.51 23.99 -20.56
N ALA A 718 27.45 23.07 -20.73
CA ALA A 718 27.94 22.24 -19.63
C ALA A 718 29.02 22.98 -18.82
N LYS A 719 29.21 22.56 -17.57
CA LYS A 719 30.26 23.06 -16.66
C LYS A 719 31.14 21.93 -16.18
N PHE A 720 32.45 22.11 -16.27
CA PHE A 720 33.45 21.14 -15.83
C PHE A 720 34.38 21.82 -14.82
N LYS A 721 34.57 21.20 -13.66
CA LYS A 721 35.43 21.72 -12.60
C LYS A 721 36.40 20.63 -12.14
N THR A 722 37.69 20.85 -12.36
CA THR A 722 38.75 19.95 -11.86
C THR A 722 39.06 20.26 -10.40
N ASN A 723 39.80 19.37 -9.73
CA ASN A 723 40.25 19.59 -8.36
C ASN A 723 41.57 20.38 -8.29
N SER A 724 41.93 20.84 -7.09
CA SER A 724 43.15 21.63 -6.88
C SER A 724 44.45 20.81 -6.92
N THR A 725 44.36 19.48 -6.70
CA THR A 725 45.51 18.63 -6.34
C THR A 725 46.10 17.80 -7.50
N SER A 726 45.49 17.78 -8.69
CA SER A 726 45.83 16.77 -9.71
C SER A 726 46.24 17.25 -11.09
N GLY A 727 47.03 16.40 -11.76
CA GLY A 727 47.21 16.35 -13.21
C GLY A 727 46.16 15.49 -13.93
N SER A 728 44.98 15.28 -13.34
CA SER A 728 43.88 14.53 -13.98
C SER A 728 43.37 15.31 -15.18
N VAL A 729 43.11 14.62 -16.28
CA VAL A 729 42.51 15.24 -17.46
C VAL A 729 41.03 15.50 -17.18
N GLY A 730 40.52 16.70 -17.47
CA GLY A 730 39.09 17.03 -17.34
C GLY A 730 38.22 16.06 -18.15
N ILE A 731 38.34 16.08 -19.48
CA ILE A 731 37.66 15.16 -20.40
C ILE A 731 38.68 14.44 -21.27
N VAL A 732 38.58 13.11 -21.34
CA VAL A 732 39.43 12.25 -22.19
C VAL A 732 38.57 11.56 -23.25
N VAL A 733 38.90 11.80 -24.53
CA VAL A 733 38.31 11.09 -25.67
C VAL A 733 39.30 10.05 -26.18
N GLN A 734 38.95 8.78 -26.02
CA GLN A 734 39.88 7.65 -26.22
C GLN A 734 39.25 6.48 -26.99
N ARG A 735 38.26 6.76 -27.86
CA ARG A 735 37.74 5.76 -28.81
C ARG A 735 37.63 6.25 -30.25
N ALA A 736 38.17 5.44 -31.16
CA ALA A 736 37.80 5.47 -32.57
C ALA A 736 36.28 5.28 -32.71
N GLY A 737 35.64 5.95 -33.67
CA GLY A 737 34.17 6.00 -33.79
C GLY A 737 33.47 7.03 -32.91
N ALA A 738 34.19 7.71 -32.00
CA ALA A 738 33.58 8.75 -31.17
C ALA A 738 33.37 10.06 -31.97
N ASP A 739 32.17 10.63 -31.86
CA ASP A 739 31.80 11.95 -32.37
C ASP A 739 31.46 12.87 -31.20
N VAL A 740 32.41 13.72 -30.82
CA VAL A 740 32.31 14.56 -29.61
C VAL A 740 32.18 16.02 -29.99
N THR A 741 31.14 16.68 -29.50
CA THR A 741 30.93 18.12 -29.60
C THR A 741 30.82 18.72 -28.21
N ILE A 742 31.65 19.70 -27.88
CA ILE A 742 31.58 20.48 -26.65
C ILE A 742 31.42 21.94 -27.08
N ARG A 743 30.29 22.55 -26.71
CA ARG A 743 30.00 23.92 -27.09
C ARG A 743 29.36 24.73 -25.99
N ASN A 744 29.52 26.05 -26.06
CA ASN A 744 28.94 27.01 -25.12
C ASN A 744 29.22 26.67 -23.64
N SER A 745 30.28 25.91 -23.36
CA SER A 745 30.54 25.27 -22.07
C SER A 745 31.69 25.95 -21.33
N GLN A 746 31.79 25.70 -20.04
CA GLN A 746 32.78 26.31 -19.14
C GLN A 746 33.67 25.26 -18.47
N PHE A 747 34.97 25.51 -18.46
CA PHE A 747 35.98 24.71 -17.76
C PHE A 747 36.65 25.57 -16.69
N GLU A 748 36.50 25.18 -15.43
CA GLU A 748 37.21 25.74 -14.27
C GLU A 748 38.33 24.79 -13.87
N VAL A 749 39.56 25.17 -14.19
CA VAL A 749 40.76 24.35 -13.99
C VAL A 749 41.47 24.84 -12.73
N LEU A 750 41.26 24.12 -11.62
CA LEU A 750 41.72 24.57 -10.30
C LEU A 750 43.19 24.26 -10.01
N GLY A 751 43.75 23.19 -10.57
CA GLY A 751 45.15 22.79 -10.44
C GLY A 751 45.93 22.87 -11.75
N ASP A 752 47.18 22.39 -11.73
CA ASP A 752 48.05 22.26 -12.90
C ASP A 752 47.67 21.05 -13.77
N SER A 753 46.49 21.14 -14.41
CA SER A 753 45.80 20.01 -15.04
C SER A 753 45.35 20.32 -16.48
N GLN A 754 45.12 19.27 -17.26
CA GLN A 754 44.71 19.38 -18.65
C GLN A 754 43.17 19.25 -18.76
N PRO A 755 42.40 20.29 -19.11
CA PRO A 755 40.95 20.18 -19.19
C PRO A 755 40.45 19.27 -20.33
N VAL A 756 41.14 19.17 -21.46
CA VAL A 756 40.69 18.38 -22.62
C VAL A 756 41.85 17.61 -23.26
N SER A 757 41.71 16.28 -23.35
CA SER A 757 42.59 15.40 -24.13
C SER A 757 41.80 14.58 -25.13
N VAL A 758 42.11 14.72 -26.41
CA VAL A 758 41.51 13.92 -27.49
C VAL A 758 42.57 12.99 -28.05
N GLN A 759 42.63 11.76 -27.56
CA GLN A 759 43.61 10.76 -28.00
C GLN A 759 43.19 10.15 -29.34
N THR A 760 41.93 9.75 -29.46
CA THR A 760 41.36 9.21 -30.71
C THR A 760 39.88 9.59 -30.82
N ALA A 761 39.43 9.94 -32.04
CA ALA A 761 38.04 10.29 -32.36
C ALA A 761 37.81 10.34 -33.87
N ASP A 762 36.59 10.06 -34.32
CA ASP A 762 36.19 10.32 -35.71
C ASP A 762 35.97 11.81 -35.92
N ARG A 763 35.36 12.47 -34.93
CA ARG A 763 35.14 13.91 -34.97
C ARG A 763 35.22 14.52 -33.59
N PHE A 764 35.95 15.62 -33.47
CA PHE A 764 35.99 16.47 -32.29
C PHE A 764 35.64 17.92 -32.64
N VAL A 765 34.69 18.50 -31.91
CA VAL A 765 34.27 19.90 -32.07
C VAL A 765 34.33 20.59 -30.70
N PHE A 766 35.06 21.71 -30.62
CA PHE A 766 35.21 22.52 -29.42
C PHE A 766 34.89 23.98 -29.77
N GLU A 767 33.67 24.43 -29.45
CA GLU A 767 33.13 25.71 -29.93
C GLU A 767 32.60 26.64 -28.84
N ASN A 768 32.98 27.93 -28.89
CA ASN A 768 32.42 28.96 -28.01
C ASN A 768 32.51 28.61 -26.52
N ASN A 769 33.55 27.89 -26.11
CA ASN A 769 33.77 27.51 -24.72
C ASN A 769 34.66 28.52 -24.01
N VAL A 770 34.56 28.54 -22.68
CA VAL A 770 35.46 29.31 -21.80
C VAL A 770 36.30 28.34 -20.98
N VAL A 771 37.63 28.47 -21.04
CA VAL A 771 38.58 27.69 -20.23
C VAL A 771 39.33 28.63 -19.31
N ASN A 772 39.15 28.48 -18.01
CA ASN A 772 39.82 29.26 -16.96
C ASN A 772 40.86 28.40 -16.26
N ALA A 773 42.13 28.60 -16.58
CA ALA A 773 43.28 27.84 -16.06
C ALA A 773 44.25 28.77 -15.34
N MET A 774 43.84 29.25 -14.16
CA MET A 774 44.55 30.33 -13.46
C MET A 774 45.61 29.85 -12.47
N ASN A 775 45.84 28.53 -12.37
CA ASN A 775 46.79 27.92 -11.43
C ASN A 775 47.80 26.98 -12.14
N MET A 776 48.10 27.23 -13.42
CA MET A 776 49.07 26.45 -14.17
C MET A 776 50.50 26.69 -13.66
N GLN A 777 51.31 25.63 -13.68
CA GLN A 777 52.72 25.63 -13.26
C GLN A 777 53.65 25.22 -14.40
N ARG A 778 53.21 24.31 -15.29
CA ARG A 778 54.00 23.82 -16.43
C ARG A 778 53.63 24.53 -17.72
N LYS A 779 54.58 25.27 -18.31
CA LYS A 779 54.43 25.86 -19.65
C LYS A 779 54.25 24.81 -20.75
N SER A 780 54.78 23.59 -20.54
CA SER A 780 54.69 22.49 -21.48
C SER A 780 53.36 21.74 -21.45
N LEU A 781 52.47 22.03 -20.50
CA LEU A 781 51.16 21.37 -20.46
C LEU A 781 50.26 21.93 -21.57
N GLU A 782 49.42 21.08 -22.13
CA GLU A 782 48.43 21.44 -23.13
C GLU A 782 47.03 21.53 -22.50
N LEU A 783 46.31 22.63 -22.74
CA LEU A 783 44.95 22.78 -22.23
C LEU A 783 43.93 22.02 -23.10
N VAL A 784 43.97 22.25 -24.42
CA VAL A 784 43.22 21.47 -25.42
C VAL A 784 44.21 20.74 -26.31
N ARG A 785 44.27 19.41 -26.16
CA ARG A 785 45.27 18.56 -26.84
C ARG A 785 44.62 17.61 -27.84
N ILE A 786 45.18 17.55 -29.05
CA ILE A 786 44.83 16.59 -30.09
C ILE A 786 45.99 15.59 -30.28
N ASN A 787 45.66 14.34 -30.03
CA ASN A 787 46.51 13.15 -29.92
C ASN A 787 47.54 13.24 -28.77
N ASP A 788 48.15 12.12 -28.42
CA ASP A 788 49.16 12.01 -27.38
C ASP A 788 50.56 12.33 -27.90
N TYR A 789 51.41 12.94 -27.06
CA TYR A 789 52.80 13.26 -27.43
C TYR A 789 53.56 12.03 -27.93
N TRP A 790 53.32 10.87 -27.30
CA TRP A 790 53.98 9.61 -27.61
C TRP A 790 53.55 9.01 -28.95
N ASP A 791 52.41 9.44 -29.49
CA ASP A 791 51.82 8.93 -30.74
C ASP A 791 52.06 9.86 -31.94
N ARG A 792 52.77 10.98 -31.75
CA ARG A 792 53.07 11.95 -32.80
C ARG A 792 53.77 11.38 -34.04
N SER A 793 54.50 10.27 -33.89
CA SER A 793 55.19 9.57 -34.98
C SER A 793 54.44 8.35 -35.51
N LYS A 794 53.23 8.10 -35.02
CA LYS A 794 52.31 7.05 -35.52
C LYS A 794 51.29 7.67 -36.49
N PRO A 795 50.52 6.87 -37.25
CA PRO A 795 49.38 7.37 -38.00
C PRO A 795 48.42 8.16 -37.10
N PHE A 796 47.70 9.11 -37.68
CA PHE A 796 46.75 9.93 -36.95
C PHE A 796 45.55 9.11 -36.44
N ASP A 797 45.13 9.40 -35.21
CA ASP A 797 43.98 8.74 -34.56
C ASP A 797 42.75 9.66 -34.42
N VAL A 798 42.87 10.92 -34.85
CA VAL A 798 41.79 11.92 -34.85
C VAL A 798 41.46 12.32 -36.29
N LEU A 799 40.31 11.88 -36.80
CA LEU A 799 40.00 12.00 -38.24
C LEU A 799 39.52 13.41 -38.62
N ALA A 800 38.84 14.12 -37.71
CA ALA A 800 38.41 15.51 -37.92
C ALA A 800 38.41 16.29 -36.60
N SER A 801 38.88 17.54 -36.63
CA SER A 801 38.85 18.44 -35.48
C SER A 801 38.53 19.88 -35.88
N ARG A 802 37.66 20.53 -35.11
CA ARG A 802 37.31 21.95 -35.21
C ARG A 802 37.32 22.61 -33.83
N ILE A 803 38.16 23.63 -33.67
CA ILE A 803 38.35 24.38 -32.42
C ILE A 803 38.11 25.86 -32.75
N GLU A 804 36.94 26.39 -32.41
CA GLU A 804 36.50 27.71 -32.88
C GLU A 804 35.81 28.57 -31.80
N GLY A 805 36.10 29.87 -31.78
CA GLY A 805 35.37 30.83 -30.95
C GLY A 805 35.61 30.71 -29.44
N ASN A 806 36.61 29.95 -29.00
CA ASN A 806 36.85 29.69 -27.58
C ASN A 806 37.63 30.83 -26.92
N VAL A 807 37.41 31.05 -25.62
CA VAL A 807 38.21 31.94 -24.76
C VAL A 807 39.01 31.08 -23.78
N ILE A 808 40.33 31.15 -23.85
CA ILE A 808 41.24 30.39 -22.99
C ILE A 808 42.06 31.38 -22.16
N ASN A 809 41.86 31.36 -20.84
CA ASN A 809 42.53 32.21 -19.87
C ASN A 809 43.55 31.39 -19.08
N ALA A 810 44.80 31.87 -19.03
CA ALA A 810 45.85 31.25 -18.23
C ALA A 810 46.60 32.26 -17.35
N ASN A 811 47.25 31.78 -16.28
CA ASN A 811 48.16 32.59 -15.46
C ASN A 811 49.58 32.67 -16.02
N ILE A 812 50.00 31.71 -16.84
CA ILE A 812 51.31 31.61 -17.49
C ILE A 812 51.17 31.22 -18.96
N ALA A 813 52.24 31.42 -19.75
CA ALA A 813 52.45 31.00 -21.15
C ALA A 813 52.41 29.47 -21.37
N VAL A 814 51.30 28.85 -21.04
CA VAL A 814 50.96 27.43 -21.24
C VAL A 814 50.46 27.20 -22.67
N ILE A 815 50.54 25.97 -23.19
CA ILE A 815 50.00 25.65 -24.51
C ILE A 815 48.48 25.58 -24.42
N GLY A 816 47.77 26.58 -24.97
CA GLY A 816 46.32 26.65 -24.93
C GLY A 816 45.66 25.66 -25.90
N ILE A 817 46.12 25.64 -27.16
CA ILE A 817 45.64 24.70 -28.19
C ILE A 817 46.85 24.00 -28.80
N GLN A 818 46.81 22.67 -28.79
CA GLN A 818 47.84 21.82 -29.34
C GLN A 818 47.25 20.91 -30.45
N THR A 819 47.93 20.87 -31.59
CA THR A 819 47.69 19.89 -32.66
C THR A 819 48.98 19.28 -33.23
N ALA A 820 50.16 19.78 -32.86
CA ALA A 820 51.47 19.33 -33.35
C ALA A 820 51.76 17.82 -33.16
N TYR A 821 50.99 17.13 -32.33
CA TYR A 821 51.12 15.69 -32.01
C TYR A 821 50.10 14.83 -32.76
N ALA A 822 49.27 15.38 -33.66
CA ALA A 822 48.12 14.68 -34.24
C ALA A 822 48.45 13.36 -34.95
N GLY A 823 49.72 13.10 -35.27
CA GLY A 823 50.19 11.92 -35.96
C GLY A 823 50.58 12.20 -37.41
N ILE A 824 51.31 11.26 -38.00
CA ILE A 824 51.75 11.28 -39.39
C ILE A 824 50.52 11.19 -40.30
N GLY A 825 50.43 12.10 -41.27
CA GLY A 825 49.34 12.13 -42.26
C GLY A 825 48.03 12.75 -41.75
N ALA A 826 48.03 13.34 -40.55
CA ALA A 826 46.82 13.95 -39.99
C ALA A 826 46.24 15.06 -40.92
N PRO A 827 44.93 15.05 -41.19
CA PRO A 827 44.29 16.02 -42.08
C PRO A 827 44.33 17.45 -41.51
N PRO A 828 44.05 18.48 -42.33
CA PRO A 828 43.92 19.86 -41.84
C PRO A 828 42.83 19.97 -40.76
N TYR A 829 43.16 20.54 -39.60
CA TYR A 829 42.17 20.89 -38.58
C TYR A 829 41.82 22.37 -38.61
N THR A 830 40.59 22.72 -38.23
CA THR A 830 40.13 24.12 -38.25
C THR A 830 40.34 24.77 -36.90
N ILE A 831 41.22 25.77 -36.83
CA ILE A 831 41.53 26.52 -35.60
C ILE A 831 41.22 28.00 -35.85
N ARG A 832 40.07 28.49 -35.40
CA ARG A 832 39.59 29.84 -35.79
C ARG A 832 39.01 30.65 -34.66
N ASN A 833 39.15 31.98 -34.74
CA ASN A 833 38.41 32.92 -33.89
C ASN A 833 38.58 32.67 -32.37
N ASN A 834 39.65 32.01 -31.94
CA ASN A 834 39.90 31.75 -30.52
C ASN A 834 40.65 32.94 -29.89
N THR A 835 40.33 33.26 -28.64
CA THR A 835 41.06 34.25 -27.83
C THR A 835 41.87 33.52 -26.76
N LEU A 836 43.19 33.64 -26.80
CA LEU A 836 44.11 33.05 -25.83
C LEU A 836 44.75 34.16 -25.00
N ASN A 837 44.43 34.22 -23.72
CA ASN A 837 44.96 35.18 -22.75
C ASN A 837 46.07 34.53 -21.93
N LYS A 838 47.30 34.99 -22.13
CA LYS A 838 48.56 34.41 -21.64
C LYS A 838 48.81 32.97 -22.05
N ALA A 839 48.05 32.39 -22.97
CA ALA A 839 48.27 31.04 -23.48
C ALA A 839 48.78 31.07 -24.93
N VAL A 840 49.49 30.03 -25.37
CA VAL A 840 50.12 29.96 -26.71
C VAL A 840 49.52 28.87 -27.59
N LEU A 841 49.77 28.95 -28.89
CA LEU A 841 49.36 27.94 -29.88
C LEU A 841 50.54 27.02 -30.22
N SER A 842 50.28 25.71 -30.35
CA SER A 842 51.25 24.70 -30.83
C SER A 842 50.61 23.87 -31.95
N LEU A 843 50.71 24.37 -33.18
CA LEU A 843 49.90 23.88 -34.32
C LEU A 843 50.72 23.12 -35.36
N LYS A 844 50.04 22.28 -36.16
CA LYS A 844 50.63 21.67 -37.36
C LYS A 844 50.68 22.69 -38.49
N ALA A 845 51.64 22.50 -39.40
CA ALA A 845 51.81 23.39 -40.55
C ALA A 845 50.62 23.39 -41.53
N ASN A 846 49.86 22.28 -41.61
CA ASN A 846 48.71 22.15 -42.52
C ASN A 846 47.36 22.50 -41.88
N ASP A 847 47.32 23.02 -40.65
CA ASP A 847 46.06 23.45 -40.03
C ASP A 847 45.48 24.69 -40.72
N ILE A 848 44.16 24.78 -40.74
CA ILE A 848 43.42 25.93 -41.27
C ILE A 848 43.25 26.95 -40.14
N VAL A 849 44.15 27.93 -40.10
CA VAL A 849 44.26 28.91 -39.02
C VAL A 849 43.80 30.29 -39.48
N SER A 850 42.83 30.91 -38.80
CA SER A 850 42.40 32.29 -39.10
C SER A 850 41.70 32.96 -37.92
N GLY A 851 41.95 34.26 -37.71
CA GLY A 851 41.20 35.08 -36.74
C GLY A 851 41.46 34.76 -35.25
N ASN A 852 42.50 33.97 -34.92
CA ASN A 852 42.87 33.73 -33.52
C ASN A 852 43.64 34.93 -32.94
N PHE A 853 43.28 35.34 -31.73
CA PHE A 853 43.92 36.42 -30.98
C PHE A 853 44.73 35.81 -29.83
N VAL A 854 46.05 36.04 -29.82
CA VAL A 854 46.96 35.57 -28.78
C VAL A 854 47.49 36.78 -28.02
N ASN A 855 47.02 36.97 -26.79
CA ASN A 855 47.44 38.03 -25.89
C ASN A 855 48.53 37.45 -24.97
N PRO A 856 49.82 37.74 -25.19
CA PRO A 856 50.93 37.10 -24.48
C PRO A 856 50.99 37.39 -22.98
#